data_AF-A0A9P1IIS9-F1
#
_entry.id   AF-A0A9P1IIS9-F1
#
_cell.length_a   1.000
_cell.length_b   1.000
_cell.length_c   1.000
_cell.angle_alpha   90.00
_cell.angle_beta   90.00
_cell.angle_gamma   90.00
#
_symmetry.space_group_name_H-M   'P 1'
#
loop_
_entity.id
_entity.type
_entity.pdbx_description
1 polymer ?
#
loop_
_entity_poly.entity_id
_entity_poly.type
_entity_poly.pdbx_seq_one_letter_code
_entity_poly.pdbx_strand_id
1 'polypeptide(L)'
;MYQFDCFGGGKLKPPYCLLFRDLITSLPLAIFWLIIPIYIRIIRKKEPKLRTPKWFWAHLTFQALLIVENATFGALDFNKFDHFLPFLRFAKAISYTSCCIWFCLLSKRLHEIHSSFCISFLVLTILKLVQILITFFESSFDLGDLTELTLLMAESTLLAISKRRETEKFILERPKSPEEKASFISRVFFSWLTYLIRIGAKRPLENEDLYPLNRKGNSEYLKKRWDEEWKNEREECSKTQKVPSIVWPFVRIHKKEIFCATIARALADTIHYLNPILLKQLIDYVSFHDQPLSFGIAIASLMFLSATTRSLLQNFQIGWMCRLSLYYQMVLNSAIMSKILRLSPTARNGRTAGEILNHSAVDTEIISQAVVYLQNMWSVPFQVTLAMIMLSITLGWAALAGVVIMLLFIPLNFFTSRFIKKSQIAQMKVKDERTKLSNEMLNGIKVVKLYAWEESFETKINELRAKEVKMLRNVCILSRIVDVANATSPFLVAIASFTCYVLFASDSTTSLTPSVAFVALTIFNQLRQPMRMVAMLINSFVQAKVSNIRLKEFMNAEEMRKNTQVALGNAVVFKNASLNWKGAQEPAVIKNLSATIKSGQLIAIVGGVGGGKSSILSAILDEMCLLEGKVKVGGSLAYVPQHSWIFNKSIRNNITFGELMGSQENYEQIVEACQLKSDFLQFQQGDETIVGENVSFFGYFRKTTVLH
;
A
#
# COMPACT_ATOMS: atom_id res chain seq x y z
N MET A 1 40.90 20.46 20.52
CA MET A 1 42.30 20.21 20.14
C MET A 1 42.48 20.08 18.63
N TYR A 2 41.72 19.24 17.92
CA TYR A 2 41.79 19.11 16.43
C TYR A 2 41.44 20.38 15.61
N GLN A 3 40.77 21.37 16.22
CA GLN A 3 40.33 22.60 15.56
C GLN A 3 41.40 23.70 15.56
N PHE A 4 42.37 23.63 16.49
CA PHE A 4 43.42 24.65 16.61
C PHE A 4 44.62 24.35 15.70
N ASP A 5 44.93 23.05 15.47
CA ASP A 5 46.04 22.65 14.58
C ASP A 5 45.67 22.73 13.09
N CYS A 6 44.38 22.68 12.73
CA CYS A 6 43.94 22.80 11.32
C CYS A 6 43.64 24.24 10.88
N PHE A 7 43.34 25.16 11.82
CA PHE A 7 42.83 26.50 11.52
C PHE A 7 43.61 27.63 12.23
N GLY A 8 44.68 27.32 12.96
CA GLY A 8 45.53 28.29 13.62
C GLY A 8 46.56 28.91 12.67
N GLY A 9 46.34 30.17 12.30
CA GLY A 9 47.37 31.05 11.73
C GLY A 9 47.06 31.65 10.37
N GLY A 10 46.11 32.59 10.30
CA GLY A 10 46.08 33.77 9.40
C GLY A 10 46.23 33.64 7.87
N LYS A 11 46.52 32.46 7.33
CA LYS A 11 46.61 32.15 5.90
C LYS A 11 46.18 30.70 5.73
N LEU A 12 44.93 30.48 5.34
CA LEU A 12 44.47 29.19 4.84
C LEU A 12 45.43 28.75 3.72
N LYS A 13 46.12 27.62 3.91
CA LYS A 13 46.77 26.98 2.76
C LYS A 13 45.66 26.58 1.77
N PRO A 14 45.81 26.85 0.46
CA PRO A 14 44.80 26.58 -0.56
C PRO A 14 44.42 25.10 -0.83
N PRO A 15 45.17 24.03 -0.48
CA PRO A 15 44.90 22.72 -1.03
C PRO A 15 43.65 22.03 -0.44
N TYR A 16 43.22 22.36 0.79
CA TYR A 16 42.13 21.63 1.45
C TYR A 16 40.72 22.03 0.99
N CYS A 17 40.53 23.27 0.52
CA CYS A 17 39.26 23.71 -0.07
C CYS A 17 39.07 23.17 -1.49
N LEU A 18 40.16 23.07 -2.25
CA LEU A 18 40.20 22.41 -3.56
C LEU A 18 39.85 20.91 -3.44
N LEU A 19 40.38 20.25 -2.41
CA LEU A 19 40.16 18.83 -2.12
C LEU A 19 38.68 18.52 -1.85
N PHE A 20 38.00 19.35 -1.05
CA PHE A 20 36.58 19.17 -0.77
C PHE A 20 35.69 19.44 -2.00
N ARG A 21 36.03 20.45 -2.82
CA ARG A 21 35.35 20.80 -4.07
C ARG A 21 35.39 19.65 -5.09
N ASP A 22 36.56 19.06 -5.31
CA ASP A 22 36.73 17.97 -6.27
C ASP A 22 36.23 16.61 -5.77
N LEU A 23 36.19 16.42 -4.44
CA LEU A 23 35.62 15.23 -3.83
C LEU A 23 34.10 15.15 -4.08
N ILE A 24 33.37 16.26 -3.95
CA ILE A 24 31.91 16.30 -4.18
C ILE A 24 31.54 15.86 -5.60
N THR A 25 32.27 16.32 -6.62
CA THR A 25 31.98 15.97 -8.01
C THR A 25 32.45 14.55 -8.39
N SER A 26 33.38 13.97 -7.61
CA SER A 26 33.78 12.56 -7.73
C SER A 26 32.82 11.57 -7.06
N LEU A 27 32.00 12.03 -6.11
CA LEU A 27 31.17 11.19 -5.25
C LEU A 27 30.08 10.39 -6.00
N PRO A 28 29.36 10.95 -6.99
CA PRO A 28 28.40 10.18 -7.79
C PRO A 28 29.10 9.11 -8.65
N LEU A 29 30.30 9.39 -9.16
CA LEU A 29 31.12 8.42 -9.89
C LEU A 29 31.56 7.27 -8.97
N ALA A 30 31.91 7.54 -7.71
CA ALA A 30 32.21 6.52 -6.72
C ALA A 30 30.97 5.68 -6.34
N ILE A 31 29.77 6.28 -6.30
CA ILE A 31 28.51 5.55 -6.10
C ILE A 31 28.25 4.57 -7.25
N PHE A 32 28.64 4.91 -8.49
CA PHE A 32 28.57 3.95 -9.61
C PHE A 32 29.35 2.68 -9.31
N TRP A 33 30.57 2.79 -8.76
CA TRP A 33 31.38 1.64 -8.37
C TRP A 33 30.68 0.70 -7.38
N LEU A 34 29.92 1.25 -6.43
CA LEU A 34 29.19 0.46 -5.43
C LEU A 34 27.96 -0.25 -6.02
N ILE A 35 27.36 0.28 -7.09
CA ILE A 35 26.15 -0.30 -7.69
C ILE A 35 26.51 -1.34 -8.78
N ILE A 36 27.74 -1.35 -9.28
CA ILE A 36 28.25 -2.33 -10.27
C ILE A 36 27.94 -3.79 -9.89
N PRO A 37 28.21 -4.27 -8.66
CA PRO A 37 27.94 -5.66 -8.26
C PRO A 37 26.44 -6.03 -8.31
N ILE A 38 25.57 -5.07 -8.01
CA ILE A 38 24.10 -5.25 -8.09
C ILE A 38 23.66 -5.39 -9.54
N TYR A 39 24.21 -4.57 -10.44
CA TYR A 39 23.93 -4.67 -11.88
C TYR A 39 24.44 -5.99 -12.48
N ILE A 40 25.65 -6.46 -12.10
CA ILE A 40 26.17 -7.78 -12.51
C ILE A 40 25.15 -8.90 -12.20
N ARG A 41 24.54 -8.86 -11.00
CA ARG A 41 23.58 -9.87 -10.54
C ARG A 41 22.26 -9.83 -11.31
N ILE A 42 21.83 -8.65 -11.76
CA ILE A 42 20.62 -8.47 -12.59
C ILE A 42 20.86 -8.98 -14.02
N ILE A 43 22.06 -8.73 -14.57
CA ILE A 43 22.42 -9.04 -15.97
C ILE A 43 22.69 -10.53 -16.18
N ARG A 44 23.24 -11.25 -15.21
CA ARG A 44 23.57 -12.69 -15.31
C ARG A 44 22.36 -13.61 -15.60
N LYS A 45 21.14 -13.07 -15.58
CA LYS A 45 19.88 -13.82 -15.77
C LYS A 45 19.30 -13.79 -17.19
N LYS A 46 19.90 -13.07 -18.15
CA LYS A 46 19.37 -12.98 -19.54
C LYS A 46 20.48 -13.16 -20.57
N GLU A 47 20.29 -14.05 -21.54
CA GLU A 47 21.09 -14.13 -22.76
C GLU A 47 20.43 -13.33 -23.88
N PRO A 48 21.13 -12.36 -24.50
CA PRO A 48 20.64 -11.68 -25.70
C PRO A 48 21.61 -11.80 -26.89
N LYS A 49 21.05 -11.67 -28.09
CA LYS A 49 21.80 -11.59 -29.36
C LYS A 49 22.58 -10.26 -29.41
N LEU A 50 23.78 -10.26 -29.99
CA LEU A 50 24.62 -9.06 -30.09
C LEU A 50 24.16 -8.16 -31.25
N ARG A 51 23.69 -6.93 -30.95
CA ARG A 51 23.44 -5.86 -31.93
C ARG A 51 23.78 -4.51 -31.30
N THR A 52 24.48 -3.66 -32.05
CA THR A 52 24.89 -2.32 -31.60
C THR A 52 23.77 -1.29 -31.83
N PRO A 53 23.42 -0.45 -30.84
CA PRO A 53 22.45 0.63 -31.04
C PRO A 53 22.96 1.71 -32.00
N LYS A 54 22.05 2.43 -32.66
CA LYS A 54 22.36 3.42 -33.71
C LYS A 54 23.34 4.52 -33.27
N TRP A 55 23.32 4.92 -32.00
CA TRP A 55 24.17 5.98 -31.43
C TRP A 55 25.34 5.45 -30.58
N PHE A 56 25.62 4.14 -30.64
CA PHE A 56 26.63 3.48 -29.82
C PHE A 56 28.01 4.14 -29.91
N TRP A 57 28.48 4.36 -31.15
CA TRP A 57 29.80 4.93 -31.41
C TRP A 57 29.91 6.39 -30.94
N ALA A 58 28.83 7.16 -31.05
CA ALA A 58 28.81 8.55 -30.57
C ALA A 58 28.93 8.63 -29.04
N HIS A 59 28.26 7.74 -28.29
CA HIS A 59 28.43 7.65 -26.84
C HIS A 59 29.86 7.25 -26.45
N LEU A 60 30.42 6.26 -27.16
CA LEU A 60 31.80 5.80 -26.91
C LEU A 60 32.81 6.92 -27.13
N THR A 61 32.61 7.75 -28.16
CA THR A 61 33.50 8.89 -28.44
C THR A 61 33.44 9.96 -27.36
N PHE A 62 32.25 10.33 -26.87
CA PHE A 62 32.15 11.34 -25.80
C PHE A 62 32.74 10.84 -24.47
N GLN A 63 32.54 9.57 -24.14
CA GLN A 63 33.15 8.96 -22.96
C GLN A 63 34.68 8.87 -23.07
N ALA A 64 35.20 8.54 -24.25
CA ALA A 64 36.63 8.55 -24.51
C ALA A 64 37.22 9.97 -24.36
N LEU A 65 36.52 11.00 -24.85
CA LEU A 65 36.94 12.40 -24.69
C LEU A 65 36.98 12.83 -23.22
N LEU A 66 35.98 12.46 -22.41
CA LEU A 66 35.98 12.72 -20.96
C LEU A 66 37.16 12.06 -20.23
N ILE A 67 37.55 10.84 -20.64
CA ILE A 67 38.70 10.12 -20.08
C ILE A 67 40.01 10.84 -20.43
N VAL A 68 40.19 11.17 -21.71
CA VAL A 68 41.41 11.84 -22.21
C VAL A 68 41.57 13.20 -21.56
N GLU A 69 40.49 13.98 -21.48
CA GLU A 69 40.50 15.27 -20.81
C GLU A 69 40.93 15.16 -19.34
N ASN A 70 40.24 14.35 -18.54
CA ASN A 70 40.56 14.20 -17.11
C ASN A 70 41.99 13.69 -16.87
N ALA A 71 42.50 12.82 -17.75
CA ALA A 71 43.87 12.32 -17.68
C ALA A 71 44.91 13.40 -18.05
N THR A 72 44.64 14.19 -19.10
CA THR A 72 45.55 15.26 -19.56
C THR A 72 45.66 16.39 -18.54
N PHE A 73 44.53 16.89 -18.05
CA PHE A 73 44.52 17.92 -17.01
C PHE A 73 45.04 17.40 -15.66
N GLY A 74 44.76 16.15 -15.30
CA GLY A 74 45.38 15.49 -14.15
C GLY A 74 46.91 15.41 -14.23
N ALA A 75 47.46 15.15 -15.43
CA ALA A 75 48.90 15.14 -15.66
C ALA A 75 49.53 16.55 -15.65
N LEU A 76 48.84 17.55 -16.20
CA LEU A 76 49.29 18.95 -16.19
C LEU A 76 49.34 19.53 -14.78
N ASP A 77 48.40 19.14 -13.92
CA ASP A 77 48.34 19.59 -12.52
C ASP A 77 49.29 18.81 -11.60
N PHE A 78 49.80 17.66 -12.05
CA PHE A 78 50.71 16.82 -11.28
C PHE A 78 51.99 17.54 -10.85
N ASN A 79 52.47 18.49 -11.66
CA ASN A 79 53.66 19.28 -11.38
C ASN A 79 53.38 20.62 -10.68
N LYS A 80 52.11 21.03 -10.53
CA LYS A 80 51.75 22.38 -10.05
C LYS A 80 51.18 22.42 -8.63
N PHE A 81 50.60 21.32 -8.15
CA PHE A 81 49.91 21.25 -6.86
C PHE A 81 50.41 20.07 -6.01
N ASP A 82 50.12 20.10 -4.70
CA ASP A 82 50.37 18.96 -3.81
C ASP A 82 49.77 17.66 -4.40
N HIS A 83 50.50 16.55 -4.30
CA HIS A 83 50.27 15.27 -5.01
C HIS A 83 48.84 14.67 -4.92
N PHE A 84 47.98 15.18 -4.04
CA PHE A 84 46.63 14.65 -3.81
C PHE A 84 45.56 15.15 -4.80
N LEU A 85 45.63 16.39 -5.29
CA LEU A 85 44.66 16.92 -6.25
C LEU A 85 44.77 16.25 -7.64
N PRO A 86 45.98 16.01 -8.18
CA PRO A 86 46.18 15.21 -9.37
C PRO A 86 45.63 13.79 -9.21
N PHE A 87 45.82 13.18 -8.03
CA PHE A 87 45.31 11.85 -7.72
C PHE A 87 43.77 11.76 -7.81
N LEU A 88 43.04 12.79 -7.35
CA LEU A 88 41.58 12.87 -7.51
C LEU A 88 41.16 12.97 -8.98
N ARG A 89 41.86 13.75 -9.82
CA ARG A 89 41.59 13.83 -11.27
C ARG A 89 41.89 12.49 -11.97
N PHE A 90 42.97 11.80 -11.59
CA PHE A 90 43.24 10.43 -12.05
C PHE A 90 42.15 9.43 -11.60
N ALA A 91 41.65 9.54 -10.36
CA ALA A 91 40.55 8.71 -9.87
C ALA A 91 39.23 8.95 -10.64
N LYS A 92 38.96 10.19 -11.06
CA LYS A 92 37.84 10.51 -11.96
C LYS A 92 38.02 9.88 -13.34
N ALA A 93 39.21 9.98 -13.94
CA ALA A 93 39.53 9.32 -15.22
C ALA A 93 39.31 7.80 -15.14
N ILE A 94 39.79 7.15 -14.07
CA ILE A 94 39.56 5.72 -13.81
C ILE A 94 38.05 5.42 -13.67
N SER A 95 37.29 6.30 -13.02
CA SER A 95 35.84 6.10 -12.87
C SER A 95 35.08 6.26 -14.20
N TYR A 96 35.46 7.19 -15.06
CA TYR A 96 34.91 7.32 -16.41
C TYR A 96 35.28 6.12 -17.29
N THR A 97 36.50 5.56 -17.18
CA THR A 97 36.87 4.32 -17.90
C THR A 97 35.98 3.14 -17.48
N SER A 98 35.71 3.00 -16.17
CA SER A 98 34.78 1.99 -15.66
C SER A 98 33.36 2.20 -16.19
N CYS A 99 32.87 3.45 -16.19
CA CYS A 99 31.57 3.81 -16.76
C CYS A 99 31.48 3.47 -18.26
N CYS A 100 32.56 3.71 -19.02
CA CYS A 100 32.67 3.44 -20.45
C CYS A 100 32.65 1.95 -20.77
N ILE A 101 33.42 1.15 -20.03
CA ILE A 101 33.40 -0.33 -20.13
C ILE A 101 31.99 -0.84 -19.83
N TRP A 102 31.34 -0.30 -18.81
CA TRP A 102 29.98 -0.67 -18.44
C TRP A 102 28.94 -0.27 -19.49
N PHE A 103 29.02 0.94 -20.04
CA PHE A 103 28.18 1.37 -21.13
C PHE A 103 28.33 0.43 -22.33
N CYS A 104 29.55 0.04 -22.69
CA CYS A 104 29.82 -0.93 -23.75
C CYS A 104 29.18 -2.31 -23.49
N LEU A 105 29.35 -2.85 -22.27
CA LEU A 105 28.80 -4.16 -21.89
C LEU A 105 27.27 -4.15 -21.85
N LEU A 106 26.69 -3.08 -21.35
CA LEU A 106 25.26 -2.95 -21.13
C LEU A 106 24.51 -2.64 -22.43
N SER A 107 25.06 -1.75 -23.25
CA SER A 107 24.53 -1.38 -24.56
C SER A 107 24.53 -2.55 -25.54
N LYS A 108 25.57 -3.40 -25.51
CA LYS A 108 25.62 -4.65 -26.29
C LYS A 108 24.65 -5.74 -25.82
N ARG A 109 24.25 -5.74 -24.54
CA ARG A 109 23.37 -6.79 -23.96
C ARG A 109 21.90 -6.39 -23.86
N LEU A 110 21.57 -5.15 -23.55
CA LEU A 110 20.18 -4.77 -23.24
C LEU A 110 19.44 -4.13 -24.41
N HIS A 111 20.11 -3.82 -25.52
CA HIS A 111 19.57 -3.13 -26.71
C HIS A 111 18.91 -1.76 -26.43
N GLU A 112 18.73 -1.37 -25.17
CA GLU A 112 18.19 -0.12 -24.71
C GLU A 112 19.19 0.58 -23.79
N ILE A 113 19.22 1.91 -23.87
CA ILE A 113 19.93 2.74 -22.90
C ILE A 113 19.10 2.78 -21.62
N HIS A 114 19.62 2.16 -20.57
CA HIS A 114 18.97 2.17 -19.26
C HIS A 114 18.82 3.62 -18.77
N SER A 115 17.61 3.99 -18.35
CA SER A 115 17.32 5.32 -17.82
C SER A 115 18.18 5.74 -16.62
N SER A 116 18.89 4.78 -16.00
CA SER A 116 19.86 5.06 -14.95
C SER A 116 21.06 5.87 -15.42
N PHE A 117 21.54 5.61 -16.64
CA PHE A 117 22.65 6.35 -17.24
C PHE A 117 22.24 7.79 -17.57
N CYS A 118 21.05 8.00 -18.13
CA CYS A 118 20.57 9.36 -18.41
C CYS A 118 20.52 10.22 -17.15
N ILE A 119 20.04 9.66 -16.04
CA ILE A 119 19.84 10.41 -14.79
C ILE A 119 21.17 10.60 -14.04
N SER A 120 22.09 9.64 -14.09
CA SER A 120 23.40 9.84 -13.48
C SER A 120 24.24 10.89 -14.18
N PHE A 121 24.26 10.88 -15.50
CA PHE A 121 24.96 11.91 -16.27
C PHE A 121 24.30 13.28 -16.09
N LEU A 122 22.97 13.34 -15.94
CA LEU A 122 22.28 14.57 -15.56
C LEU A 122 22.71 15.07 -14.17
N VAL A 123 22.80 14.20 -13.16
CA VAL A 123 23.28 14.54 -11.81
C VAL A 123 24.73 15.02 -11.85
N LEU A 124 25.60 14.36 -12.61
CA LEU A 124 26.99 14.79 -12.81
C LEU A 124 27.07 16.16 -13.47
N THR A 125 26.23 16.41 -14.48
CA THR A 125 26.14 17.71 -15.16
C THR A 125 25.70 18.81 -14.19
N ILE A 126 24.71 18.54 -13.33
CA ILE A 126 24.23 19.50 -12.32
C ILE A 126 25.32 19.78 -11.28
N LEU A 127 25.98 18.75 -10.76
CA LEU A 127 27.05 18.92 -9.76
C LEU A 127 28.26 19.67 -10.34
N LYS A 128 28.60 19.43 -11.60
CA LYS A 128 29.67 20.16 -12.30
C LYS A 128 29.28 21.61 -12.58
N LEU A 129 28.03 21.87 -12.96
CA LEU A 129 27.50 23.24 -13.10
C LEU A 129 27.60 23.99 -11.77
N VAL A 130 27.25 23.35 -10.66
CA VAL A 130 27.42 23.92 -9.32
C VAL A 130 28.89 24.20 -9.06
N GLN A 131 29.81 23.24 -9.29
CA GLN A 131 31.26 23.43 -9.12
C GLN A 131 31.78 24.65 -9.91
N ILE A 132 31.34 24.84 -11.15
CA ILE A 132 31.75 25.99 -11.97
C ILE A 132 31.22 27.31 -11.42
N LEU A 133 29.97 27.33 -10.94
CA LEU A 133 29.42 28.52 -10.26
C LEU A 133 30.28 28.87 -9.03
N ILE A 134 30.73 27.90 -8.23
CA ILE A 134 31.66 28.14 -7.11
C ILE A 134 32.94 28.82 -7.62
N THR A 135 33.59 28.25 -8.64
CA THR A 135 34.86 28.78 -9.18
C THR A 135 34.73 30.17 -9.77
N PHE A 136 33.58 30.46 -10.36
CA PHE A 136 33.27 31.75 -10.94
C PHE A 136 33.18 32.82 -9.86
N PHE A 137 32.49 32.54 -8.75
CA PHE A 137 32.43 33.46 -7.61
C PHE A 137 33.76 33.58 -6.85
N GLU A 138 34.57 32.53 -6.82
CA GLU A 138 35.92 32.54 -6.21
C GLU A 138 37.01 33.10 -7.14
N SER A 139 36.65 33.64 -8.31
CA SER A 139 37.60 34.17 -9.32
C SER A 139 38.72 33.18 -9.70
N SER A 140 38.45 31.88 -9.54
CA SER A 140 39.40 30.77 -9.65
C SER A 140 39.02 29.86 -10.82
N PHE A 141 38.85 30.45 -12.00
CA PHE A 141 38.30 29.77 -13.17
C PHE A 141 39.37 28.93 -13.89
N ASP A 142 39.13 27.63 -14.00
CA ASP A 142 39.97 26.69 -14.74
C ASP A 142 39.29 26.32 -16.08
N LEU A 143 40.03 26.42 -17.18
CA LEU A 143 39.55 26.07 -18.52
C LEU A 143 39.15 24.59 -18.61
N GLY A 144 39.83 23.72 -17.86
CA GLY A 144 39.52 22.28 -17.79
C GLY A 144 38.16 21.98 -17.17
N ASP A 145 37.67 22.81 -16.25
CA ASP A 145 36.34 22.57 -15.65
C ASP A 145 35.21 22.88 -16.65
N LEU A 146 35.39 23.90 -17.50
CA LEU A 146 34.43 24.29 -18.52
C LEU A 146 34.33 23.22 -19.63
N THR A 147 35.46 22.68 -20.06
CA THR A 147 35.49 21.61 -21.08
C THR A 147 34.78 20.35 -20.58
N GLU A 148 34.99 19.96 -19.32
CA GLU A 148 34.33 18.79 -18.73
C GLU A 148 32.80 18.98 -18.68
N LEU A 149 32.33 20.18 -18.32
CA LEU A 149 30.89 20.49 -18.33
C LEU A 149 30.30 20.39 -19.74
N THR A 150 30.98 20.94 -20.75
CA THR A 150 30.47 20.88 -22.14
C THR A 150 30.35 19.44 -22.64
N LEU A 151 31.32 18.59 -22.32
CA LEU A 151 31.30 17.16 -22.67
C LEU A 151 30.17 16.42 -21.93
N LEU A 152 29.95 16.69 -20.63
CA LEU A 152 28.84 16.14 -19.86
C LEU A 152 27.46 16.59 -20.38
N MET A 153 27.32 17.85 -20.81
CA MET A 153 26.10 18.36 -21.44
C MET A 153 25.84 17.69 -22.81
N ALA A 154 26.89 17.49 -23.61
CA ALA A 154 26.76 16.79 -24.88
C ALA A 154 26.35 15.31 -24.68
N GLU A 155 26.96 14.62 -23.71
CA GLU A 155 26.62 13.23 -23.44
C GLU A 155 25.21 13.06 -22.85
N SER A 156 24.80 13.95 -21.92
CA SER A 156 23.45 13.91 -21.33
C SER A 156 22.35 14.22 -22.34
N THR A 157 22.57 15.16 -23.26
CA THR A 157 21.63 15.44 -24.37
C THR A 157 21.53 14.28 -25.35
N LEU A 158 22.65 13.65 -25.70
CA LEU A 158 22.69 12.47 -26.58
C LEU A 158 21.98 11.26 -25.94
N LEU A 159 22.16 11.05 -24.62
CA LEU A 159 21.44 10.05 -23.85
C LEU A 159 19.92 10.32 -23.81
N ALA A 160 19.51 11.59 -23.74
CA ALA A 160 18.10 11.97 -23.76
C ALA A 160 17.44 11.73 -25.13
N ILE A 161 18.16 12.02 -26.22
CA ILE A 161 17.69 11.80 -27.60
C ILE A 161 17.59 10.31 -27.91
N SER A 162 18.59 9.51 -27.51
CA SER A 162 18.60 8.07 -27.78
C SER A 162 17.50 7.30 -27.05
N LYS A 163 16.87 7.86 -26.02
CA LYS A 163 15.71 7.24 -25.35
C LYS A 163 14.42 7.34 -26.18
N ARG A 164 14.37 8.18 -27.22
CA ARG A 164 13.15 8.50 -27.97
C ARG A 164 13.00 7.63 -29.23
N ARG A 165 12.66 6.33 -29.08
CA ARG A 165 11.78 5.51 -29.96
C ARG A 165 11.97 4.00 -29.76
N GLU A 166 10.89 3.34 -29.32
CA GLU A 166 10.35 2.08 -29.88
C GLU A 166 9.04 1.79 -29.11
N THR A 167 7.92 2.34 -29.57
CA THR A 167 6.60 2.16 -28.93
C THR A 167 5.60 1.45 -29.86
N GLU A 168 6.04 0.86 -30.98
CA GLU A 168 5.10 0.49 -32.05
C GLU A 168 4.99 -0.99 -32.42
N LYS A 169 5.69 -1.94 -31.78
CA LYS A 169 5.52 -3.37 -32.14
C LYS A 169 5.55 -4.36 -30.97
N PHE A 170 4.63 -4.21 -30.03
CA PHE A 170 4.31 -5.29 -29.08
C PHE A 170 2.79 -5.46 -28.96
N ILE A 171 2.17 -5.91 -30.05
CA ILE A 171 0.83 -6.49 -30.06
C ILE A 171 1.03 -7.97 -30.38
N LEU A 172 0.96 -8.85 -29.37
CA LEU A 172 0.38 -10.22 -29.49
C LEU A 172 0.43 -11.07 -28.19
N GLU A 173 1.08 -10.61 -27.11
CA GLU A 173 0.91 -11.21 -25.78
C GLU A 173 0.33 -10.15 -24.84
N ARG A 174 -0.69 -10.50 -24.03
CA ARG A 174 -1.27 -9.58 -23.03
C ARG A 174 -0.13 -8.81 -22.35
N PRO A 175 -0.06 -7.47 -22.50
CA PRO A 175 1.13 -6.74 -22.15
C PRO A 175 1.39 -6.88 -20.65
N LYS A 176 2.47 -7.58 -20.29
CA LYS A 176 2.96 -7.65 -18.91
C LYS A 176 3.04 -6.25 -18.33
N SER A 177 2.71 -6.11 -17.05
CA SER A 177 2.77 -4.83 -16.34
C SER A 177 4.09 -4.10 -16.63
N PRO A 178 4.04 -2.80 -17.03
CA PRO A 178 5.21 -2.01 -17.35
C PRO A 178 6.17 -1.87 -16.16
N GLU A 179 5.68 -2.04 -14.93
CA GLU A 179 6.52 -2.05 -13.74
C GLU A 179 7.52 -3.23 -13.72
N GLU A 180 7.11 -4.41 -14.20
CA GLU A 180 7.99 -5.58 -14.24
C GLU A 180 9.15 -5.37 -15.22
N LYS A 181 8.88 -4.67 -16.33
CA LYS A 181 9.89 -4.28 -17.33
C LYS A 181 10.67 -3.02 -16.92
N ALA A 182 10.15 -2.23 -15.99
CA ALA A 182 10.75 -0.96 -15.58
C ALA A 182 12.15 -1.14 -14.99
N SER A 183 13.05 -0.23 -15.37
CA SER A 183 14.39 -0.11 -14.78
C SER A 183 14.31 0.25 -13.30
N PHE A 184 15.40 0.04 -12.56
CA PHE A 184 15.49 0.44 -11.14
C PHE A 184 15.07 1.90 -10.93
N ILE A 185 15.61 2.82 -11.74
CA ILE A 185 15.29 4.25 -11.60
C ILE A 185 13.85 4.56 -12.00
N SER A 186 13.33 3.89 -13.04
CA SER A 186 11.92 4.05 -13.40
C SER A 186 10.98 3.61 -12.29
N ARG A 187 11.37 2.63 -11.46
CA ARG A 187 10.60 2.21 -10.27
C ARG A 187 10.73 3.22 -9.12
N VAL A 188 11.92 3.77 -8.90
CA VAL A 188 12.16 4.79 -7.85
C VAL A 188 11.35 6.06 -8.10
N PHE A 189 11.32 6.55 -9.34
CA PHE A 189 10.58 7.77 -9.71
C PHE A 189 9.16 7.51 -10.21
N PHE A 190 8.68 6.26 -10.19
CA PHE A 190 7.37 5.86 -10.72
C PHE A 190 7.11 6.29 -12.19
N SER A 191 8.16 6.49 -12.99
CA SER A 191 8.02 7.02 -14.36
C SER A 191 7.33 6.05 -15.32
N TRP A 192 7.21 4.76 -14.95
CA TRP A 192 6.45 3.78 -15.72
C TRP A 192 4.95 4.10 -15.75
N LEU A 193 4.44 4.86 -14.78
CA LEU A 193 3.05 5.28 -14.69
C LEU A 193 2.72 6.47 -15.61
N THR A 194 3.73 7.23 -16.06
CA THR A 194 3.56 8.46 -16.83
C THR A 194 2.74 8.25 -18.11
N TYR A 195 2.85 7.08 -18.75
CA TYR A 195 2.05 6.76 -19.93
C TYR A 195 0.54 6.72 -19.62
N LEU A 196 0.15 6.02 -18.56
CA LEU A 196 -1.25 5.90 -18.14
C LEU A 196 -1.82 7.25 -17.73
N ILE A 197 -1.04 8.06 -16.99
CA ILE A 197 -1.44 9.42 -16.60
C ILE A 197 -1.68 10.30 -17.84
N ARG A 198 -0.84 10.17 -18.87
CA ARG A 198 -1.01 10.93 -20.12
C ARG A 198 -2.25 10.52 -20.92
N ILE A 199 -2.62 9.23 -20.91
CA ILE A 199 -3.88 8.79 -21.51
C ILE A 199 -5.05 9.36 -20.71
N GLY A 200 -5.03 9.22 -19.38
CA GLY A 200 -6.08 9.73 -18.49
C GLY A 200 -6.26 11.25 -18.56
N ALA A 201 -5.21 11.99 -18.92
CA ALA A 201 -5.29 13.44 -19.15
C ALA A 201 -5.96 13.80 -20.48
N LYS A 202 -5.98 12.88 -21.46
CA LYS A 202 -6.58 13.09 -22.79
C LYS A 202 -8.00 12.54 -22.90
N ARG A 203 -8.25 11.39 -22.28
CA ARG A 203 -9.56 10.71 -22.27
C ARG A 203 -9.80 10.01 -20.93
N PRO A 204 -11.06 9.81 -20.51
CA PRO A 204 -11.39 8.92 -19.41
C PRO A 204 -10.79 7.53 -19.65
N LEU A 205 -10.20 6.94 -18.61
CA LEU A 205 -9.59 5.61 -18.69
C LEU A 205 -10.67 4.53 -18.75
N GLU A 206 -10.47 3.56 -19.65
CA GLU A 206 -11.30 2.36 -19.77
C GLU A 206 -10.60 1.15 -19.11
N ASN A 207 -11.35 0.08 -18.82
CA ASN A 207 -10.77 -1.14 -18.23
C ASN A 207 -9.69 -1.77 -19.12
N GLU A 208 -9.74 -1.53 -20.43
CA GLU A 208 -8.75 -2.03 -21.40
C GLU A 208 -7.41 -1.28 -21.32
N ASP A 209 -7.41 -0.03 -20.83
CA ASP A 209 -6.18 0.76 -20.61
C ASP A 209 -5.39 0.26 -19.39
N LEU A 210 -6.01 -0.50 -18.50
CA LEU A 210 -5.41 -0.97 -17.26
C LEU A 210 -4.51 -2.17 -17.50
N TYR A 211 -3.29 -2.09 -16.96
CA TYR A 211 -2.34 -3.19 -17.03
C TYR A 211 -2.76 -4.38 -16.14
N PRO A 212 -2.49 -5.62 -16.58
CA PRO A 212 -2.67 -6.77 -15.72
C PRO A 212 -1.74 -6.68 -14.51
N LEU A 213 -2.18 -7.27 -13.39
CA LEU A 213 -1.41 -7.30 -12.15
C LEU A 213 -0.06 -8.02 -12.34
N ASN A 214 0.95 -7.57 -11.60
CA ASN A 214 2.25 -8.25 -11.51
C ASN A 214 2.05 -9.70 -11.04
N ARG A 215 2.94 -10.62 -11.44
CA ARG A 215 2.84 -12.04 -11.02
C ARG A 215 2.84 -12.20 -9.50
N LYS A 216 3.59 -11.36 -8.79
CA LYS A 216 3.64 -11.31 -7.31
C LYS A 216 2.37 -10.76 -6.66
N GLY A 217 1.55 -10.01 -7.41
CA GLY A 217 0.29 -9.44 -6.95
C GLY A 217 -0.94 -10.22 -7.40
N ASN A 218 -0.77 -11.36 -8.08
CA ASN A 218 -1.89 -12.22 -8.45
C ASN A 218 -2.45 -12.92 -7.21
N SER A 219 -3.78 -12.90 -7.05
CA SER A 219 -4.50 -13.48 -5.92
C SER A 219 -4.23 -14.98 -5.78
N GLU A 220 -4.19 -15.73 -6.88
CA GLU A 220 -3.94 -17.18 -6.85
C GLU A 220 -2.56 -17.51 -6.27
N TYR A 221 -1.53 -16.78 -6.70
CA TYR A 221 -0.16 -16.97 -6.23
C TYR A 221 -0.02 -16.61 -4.74
N LEU A 222 -0.57 -15.45 -4.34
CA LEU A 222 -0.50 -14.98 -2.95
C LEU A 222 -1.31 -15.88 -2.01
N LYS A 223 -2.51 -16.30 -2.43
CA LYS A 223 -3.39 -17.18 -1.65
C LYS A 223 -2.73 -18.54 -1.43
N LYS A 224 -2.13 -19.15 -2.46
CA LYS A 224 -1.42 -20.43 -2.33
C LYS A 224 -0.29 -20.36 -1.31
N ARG A 225 0.55 -19.32 -1.40
CA ARG A 225 1.65 -19.06 -0.44
C ARG A 225 1.13 -18.85 0.99
N TRP A 226 0.03 -18.12 1.13
CA TRP A 226 -0.60 -17.89 2.43
C TRP A 226 -1.22 -19.16 3.01
N ASP A 227 -1.84 -20.02 2.19
CA ASP A 227 -2.41 -21.28 2.66
C ASP A 227 -1.33 -22.25 3.17
N GLU A 228 -0.15 -22.27 2.54
CA GLU A 228 1.01 -23.04 3.01
C GLU A 228 1.46 -22.57 4.41
N GLU A 229 1.67 -21.26 4.59
CA GLU A 229 2.08 -20.69 5.88
C GLU A 229 0.97 -20.75 6.94
N TRP A 230 -0.30 -20.63 6.55
CA TRP A 230 -1.46 -20.75 7.43
C TRP A 230 -1.62 -22.17 7.98
N LYS A 231 -1.36 -23.20 7.17
CA LYS A 231 -1.34 -24.59 7.64
C LYS A 231 -0.23 -24.80 8.67
N ASN A 232 0.99 -24.33 8.39
CA ASN A 232 2.12 -24.43 9.33
C ASN A 232 1.79 -23.74 10.66
N GLU A 233 1.21 -22.53 10.62
CA GLU A 233 0.79 -21.79 11.81
C GLU A 233 -0.27 -22.55 12.61
N ARG A 234 -1.26 -23.17 11.95
CA ARG A 234 -2.28 -23.98 12.62
C ARG A 234 -1.69 -25.21 13.30
N GLU A 235 -0.76 -25.90 12.65
CA GLU A 235 -0.08 -27.08 13.21
C GLU A 235 0.77 -26.72 14.44
N GLU A 236 1.55 -25.63 14.36
CA GLU A 236 2.36 -25.14 15.47
C GLU A 236 1.50 -24.68 16.66
N CYS A 237 0.41 -23.97 16.38
CA CYS A 237 -0.55 -23.52 17.38
C CYS A 237 -1.32 -24.68 18.01
N SER A 238 -1.62 -25.74 17.25
CA SER A 238 -2.23 -26.97 17.78
C SER A 238 -1.31 -27.67 18.79
N LYS A 239 0.01 -27.69 18.54
CA LYS A 239 1.00 -28.25 19.48
C LYS A 239 1.12 -27.43 20.77
N THR A 240 0.96 -26.11 20.67
CA THR A 240 1.13 -25.16 21.78
C THR A 240 -0.17 -24.73 22.46
N GLN A 241 -1.32 -25.30 22.05
CA GLN A 241 -2.67 -24.92 22.50
C GLN A 241 -3.00 -23.42 22.39
N LYS A 242 -2.37 -22.72 21.42
CA LYS A 242 -2.63 -21.31 21.15
C LYS A 242 -3.60 -21.17 19.99
N VAL A 243 -4.35 -20.06 19.93
CA VAL A 243 -5.22 -19.77 18.79
C VAL A 243 -4.38 -19.14 17.67
N PRO A 244 -4.37 -19.68 16.44
CA PRO A 244 -3.48 -19.24 15.37
C PRO A 244 -3.76 -17.81 14.91
N SER A 245 -2.71 -17.08 14.55
CA SER A 245 -2.78 -15.69 14.12
C SER A 245 -2.90 -15.58 12.60
N ILE A 246 -3.85 -14.78 12.10
CA ILE A 246 -4.01 -14.54 10.66
C ILE A 246 -2.93 -13.61 10.07
N VAL A 247 -2.26 -12.82 10.92
CA VAL A 247 -1.29 -11.79 10.52
C VAL A 247 0.10 -12.36 10.26
N TRP A 248 0.57 -13.27 11.14
CA TRP A 248 1.93 -13.81 11.08
C TRP A 248 2.27 -14.55 9.78
N PRO A 249 1.40 -15.41 9.23
CA PRO A 249 1.62 -16.06 7.93
C PRO A 249 1.93 -15.04 6.83
N PHE A 250 1.18 -13.94 6.78
CA PHE A 250 1.37 -12.89 5.78
C PHE A 250 2.69 -12.13 5.98
N VAL A 251 3.04 -11.83 7.24
CA VAL A 251 4.34 -11.20 7.57
C VAL A 251 5.51 -12.08 7.17
N ARG A 252 5.42 -13.42 7.36
CA ARG A 252 6.49 -14.36 6.97
C ARG A 252 6.74 -14.37 5.45
N ILE A 253 5.69 -14.26 4.63
CA ILE A 253 5.79 -14.20 3.16
C ILE A 253 6.55 -12.96 2.71
N HIS A 254 6.28 -11.81 3.33
CA HIS A 254 6.81 -10.50 2.92
C HIS A 254 7.87 -9.94 3.87
N LYS A 255 8.51 -10.78 4.69
CA LYS A 255 9.46 -10.34 5.72
C LYS A 255 10.63 -9.53 5.16
N LYS A 256 11.10 -9.86 3.94
CA LYS A 256 12.22 -9.15 3.28
C LYS A 256 11.79 -7.76 2.84
N GLU A 257 10.61 -7.63 2.28
CA GLU A 257 10.02 -6.37 1.83
C GLU A 257 9.71 -5.46 3.02
N ILE A 258 9.11 -5.99 4.09
CA ILE A 258 8.84 -5.25 5.33
C ILE A 258 10.15 -4.76 5.95
N PHE A 259 11.18 -5.62 6.03
CA PHE A 259 12.48 -5.25 6.57
C PHE A 259 13.16 -4.15 5.75
N CYS A 260 13.12 -4.24 4.40
CA CYS A 260 13.64 -3.17 3.53
C CYS A 260 12.88 -1.85 3.73
N ALA A 261 11.56 -1.90 3.88
CA ALA A 261 10.74 -0.71 4.15
C ALA A 261 11.05 -0.09 5.52
N THR A 262 11.31 -0.92 6.55
CA THR A 262 11.72 -0.47 7.89
C THR A 262 13.08 0.21 7.84
N ILE A 263 14.07 -0.34 7.13
CA ILE A 263 15.39 0.30 6.94
C ILE A 263 15.24 1.63 6.19
N ALA A 264 14.50 1.64 5.08
CA ALA A 264 14.26 2.86 4.31
C ALA A 264 13.60 3.95 5.17
N ARG A 265 12.66 3.56 6.04
CA ARG A 265 12.03 4.49 6.99
C ARG A 265 13.02 5.03 8.02
N ALA A 266 13.79 4.15 8.66
CA ALA A 266 14.78 4.55 9.66
C ALA A 266 15.80 5.54 9.06
N LEU A 267 16.33 5.24 7.88
CA LEU A 267 17.26 6.12 7.17
C LEU A 267 16.61 7.46 6.80
N ALA A 268 15.37 7.45 6.29
CA ALA A 268 14.65 8.67 5.96
C ALA A 268 14.43 9.55 7.21
N ASP A 269 14.11 8.94 8.35
CA ASP A 269 13.90 9.62 9.62
C ASP A 269 15.23 10.20 10.14
N THR A 270 16.34 9.47 10.09
CA THR A 270 17.66 10.00 10.47
C THR A 270 18.09 11.17 9.57
N ILE A 271 17.94 11.03 8.25
CA ILE A 271 18.28 12.09 7.28
C ILE A 271 17.38 13.31 7.48
N HIS A 272 16.12 13.13 7.89
CA HIS A 272 15.23 14.24 8.21
C HIS A 272 15.81 15.18 9.26
N TYR A 273 16.35 14.61 10.34
CA TYR A 273 16.92 15.35 11.46
C TYR A 273 18.38 15.74 11.26
N LEU A 274 19.05 15.26 10.21
CA LEU A 274 20.34 15.80 9.77
C LEU A 274 20.21 17.25 9.24
N ASN A 275 19.08 17.58 8.59
CA ASN A 275 18.88 18.91 7.99
C ASN A 275 18.96 20.10 8.96
N PRO A 276 18.34 20.05 10.17
CA PRO A 276 18.54 21.09 11.18
C PRO A 276 20.01 21.33 11.53
N ILE A 277 20.84 20.28 11.62
CA ILE A 277 22.28 20.43 11.94
C ILE A 277 23.00 21.15 10.79
N LEU A 278 22.72 20.78 9.55
CA LEU A 278 23.29 21.45 8.38
C LEU A 278 22.83 22.91 8.29
N LEU A 279 21.57 23.19 8.63
CA LEU A 279 21.05 24.55 8.73
C LEU A 279 21.80 25.36 9.79
N LYS A 280 22.13 24.76 10.94
CA LYS A 280 22.97 25.40 11.97
C LYS A 280 24.30 25.85 11.39
N GLN A 281 25.01 24.92 10.73
CA GLN A 281 26.33 25.17 10.15
C GLN A 281 26.29 26.25 9.07
N LEU A 282 25.21 26.28 8.26
CA LEU A 282 25.02 27.31 7.25
C LEU A 282 24.81 28.70 7.88
N ILE A 283 24.02 28.79 8.95
CA ILE A 283 23.77 30.06 9.64
C ILE A 283 25.03 30.55 10.35
N ASP A 284 25.77 29.64 11.01
CA ASP A 284 27.05 29.96 11.64
C ASP A 284 28.06 30.45 10.58
N TYR A 285 28.15 29.78 9.43
CA TYR A 285 28.98 30.20 8.29
C TYR A 285 28.68 31.64 7.84
N VAL A 286 27.40 31.97 7.66
CA VAL A 286 26.98 33.32 7.25
C VAL A 286 27.26 34.37 8.33
N SER A 287 27.23 33.99 9.61
CA SER A 287 27.36 34.93 10.73
C SER A 287 28.81 35.31 11.02
N PHE A 288 29.76 34.37 10.87
CA PHE A 288 31.15 34.58 11.26
C PHE A 288 32.08 34.99 10.11
N HIS A 289 31.68 34.83 8.83
CA HIS A 289 32.46 35.20 7.63
C HIS A 289 33.92 34.68 7.54
N ASP A 290 34.33 33.77 8.43
CA ASP A 290 35.72 33.29 8.55
C ASP A 290 36.09 32.16 7.55
N GLN A 291 35.12 31.68 6.79
CA GLN A 291 35.25 30.45 5.98
C GLN A 291 35.05 30.74 4.48
N PRO A 292 35.69 29.97 3.59
CA PRO A 292 35.59 30.17 2.14
C PRO A 292 34.20 29.84 1.58
N LEU A 293 33.87 30.44 0.44
CA LEU A 293 32.58 30.27 -0.24
C LEU A 293 32.28 28.80 -0.58
N SER A 294 33.30 28.03 -0.98
CA SER A 294 33.21 26.60 -1.21
C SER A 294 32.55 25.83 -0.06
N PHE A 295 32.83 26.22 1.19
CA PHE A 295 32.27 25.58 2.39
C PHE A 295 30.79 25.91 2.59
N GLY A 296 30.35 27.12 2.27
CA GLY A 296 28.92 27.48 2.28
C GLY A 296 28.13 26.68 1.22
N ILE A 297 28.66 26.59 0.01
CA ILE A 297 28.02 25.87 -1.10
C ILE A 297 28.00 24.36 -0.85
N ALA A 298 29.04 23.83 -0.19
CA ALA A 298 29.09 22.45 0.28
C ALA A 298 27.91 22.09 1.18
N ILE A 299 27.67 22.90 2.22
CA ILE A 299 26.59 22.68 3.18
C ILE A 299 25.24 22.76 2.46
N ALA A 300 25.04 23.78 1.61
CA ALA A 300 23.80 23.94 0.84
C ALA A 300 23.55 22.75 -0.11
N SER A 301 24.58 22.25 -0.79
CA SER A 301 24.51 21.08 -1.67
C SER A 301 24.18 19.81 -0.88
N LEU A 302 24.78 19.65 0.31
CA LEU A 302 24.50 18.53 1.20
C LEU A 302 23.06 18.58 1.73
N MET A 303 22.54 19.76 2.07
CA MET A 303 21.14 19.96 2.45
C MET A 303 20.15 19.60 1.32
N PHE A 304 20.51 19.91 0.07
CA PHE A 304 19.70 19.50 -1.08
C PHE A 304 19.72 17.97 -1.28
N LEU A 305 20.91 17.36 -1.17
CA LEU A 305 21.08 15.91 -1.35
C LEU A 305 20.38 15.12 -0.24
N SER A 306 20.46 15.57 1.01
CA SER A 306 19.75 14.96 2.14
C SER A 306 18.23 15.09 1.97
N ALA A 307 17.71 16.26 1.57
CA ALA A 307 16.29 16.48 1.35
C ALA A 307 15.72 15.58 0.23
N THR A 308 16.44 15.49 -0.90
CA THR A 308 16.05 14.63 -2.02
C THR A 308 16.14 13.15 -1.66
N THR A 309 17.22 12.71 -1.01
CA THR A 309 17.38 11.32 -0.55
C THR A 309 16.28 10.91 0.42
N ARG A 310 15.96 11.76 1.40
CA ARG A 310 14.84 11.55 2.31
C ARG A 310 13.53 11.37 1.55
N SER A 311 13.23 12.27 0.61
CA SER A 311 12.00 12.20 -0.18
C SER A 311 11.88 10.89 -0.95
N LEU A 312 12.96 10.44 -1.59
CA LEU A 312 12.98 9.16 -2.33
C LEU A 312 12.75 7.96 -1.42
N LEU A 313 13.45 7.90 -0.28
CA LEU A 313 13.30 6.81 0.70
C LEU A 313 11.89 6.76 1.31
N GLN A 314 11.32 7.92 1.65
CA GLN A 314 9.98 8.03 2.19
C GLN A 314 8.92 7.58 1.17
N ASN A 315 9.01 8.04 -0.08
CA ASN A 315 8.09 7.64 -1.13
C ASN A 315 8.21 6.14 -1.47
N PHE A 316 9.43 5.62 -1.51
CA PHE A 316 9.67 4.17 -1.66
C PHE A 316 8.98 3.37 -0.56
N GLN A 317 9.14 3.78 0.71
CA GLN A 317 8.51 3.11 1.83
C GLN A 317 6.98 3.17 1.77
N ILE A 318 6.40 4.35 1.52
CA ILE A 318 4.94 4.52 1.44
C ILE A 318 4.37 3.66 0.30
N GLY A 319 4.95 3.72 -0.90
CA GLY A 319 4.50 2.94 -2.05
C GLY A 319 4.52 1.43 -1.79
N TRP A 320 5.58 0.92 -1.14
CA TRP A 320 5.66 -0.49 -0.77
C TRP A 320 4.66 -0.90 0.30
N MET A 321 4.43 -0.08 1.34
CA MET A 321 3.44 -0.41 2.38
C MET A 321 2.01 -0.35 1.84
N CYS A 322 1.68 0.59 0.95
CA CYS A 322 0.39 0.63 0.25
C CYS A 322 0.17 -0.62 -0.61
N ARG A 323 1.20 -1.08 -1.34
CA ARG A 323 1.11 -2.33 -2.10
C ARG A 323 0.91 -3.54 -1.20
N LEU A 324 1.64 -3.62 -0.10
CA LEU A 324 1.54 -4.70 0.87
C LEU A 324 0.13 -4.75 1.49
N SER A 325 -0.46 -3.58 1.77
CA SER A 325 -1.84 -3.43 2.24
C SER A 325 -2.84 -4.06 1.26
N LEU A 326 -2.74 -3.73 -0.04
CA LEU A 326 -3.59 -4.32 -1.08
C LEU A 326 -3.40 -5.84 -1.19
N TYR A 327 -2.16 -6.33 -1.16
CA TYR A 327 -1.90 -7.77 -1.19
C TYR A 327 -2.53 -8.48 -0.01
N TYR A 328 -2.48 -7.88 1.18
CA TYR A 328 -3.11 -8.47 2.35
C TYR A 328 -4.63 -8.51 2.22
N GLN A 329 -5.24 -7.42 1.74
CA GLN A 329 -6.68 -7.35 1.48
C GLN A 329 -7.12 -8.44 0.49
N MET A 330 -6.38 -8.64 -0.60
CA MET A 330 -6.67 -9.68 -1.59
C MET A 330 -6.60 -11.09 -1.00
N VAL A 331 -5.55 -11.37 -0.22
CA VAL A 331 -5.37 -12.67 0.45
C VAL A 331 -6.49 -12.93 1.46
N LEU A 332 -6.81 -11.94 2.30
CA LEU A 332 -7.88 -12.06 3.29
C LEU A 332 -9.24 -12.26 2.64
N ASN A 333 -9.59 -11.49 1.61
CA ASN A 333 -10.86 -11.67 0.89
C ASN A 333 -10.96 -13.06 0.25
N SER A 334 -9.89 -13.54 -0.39
CA SER A 334 -9.86 -14.89 -0.96
C SER A 334 -9.94 -15.98 0.11
N ALA A 335 -9.28 -15.78 1.26
CA ALA A 335 -9.32 -16.70 2.39
C ALA A 335 -10.70 -16.75 3.05
N ILE A 336 -11.34 -15.60 3.26
CA ILE A 336 -12.70 -15.49 3.80
C ILE A 336 -13.68 -16.18 2.86
N MET A 337 -13.62 -15.90 1.55
CA MET A 337 -14.49 -16.56 0.57
C MET A 337 -14.32 -18.09 0.58
N SER A 338 -13.07 -18.57 0.65
CA SER A 338 -12.80 -20.01 0.77
C SER A 338 -13.34 -20.59 2.09
N LYS A 339 -13.30 -19.81 3.18
CA LYS A 339 -13.79 -20.23 4.50
C LYS A 339 -15.32 -20.28 4.54
N ILE A 340 -16.01 -19.31 3.94
CA ILE A 340 -17.48 -19.25 3.87
C ILE A 340 -18.03 -20.54 3.27
N LEU A 341 -17.44 -21.01 2.17
CA LEU A 341 -17.85 -22.24 1.47
C LEU A 341 -17.57 -23.53 2.26
N ARG A 342 -16.75 -23.45 3.32
CA ARG A 342 -16.38 -24.60 4.16
C ARG A 342 -16.93 -24.52 5.57
N LEU A 343 -17.66 -23.47 5.93
CA LEU A 343 -18.15 -23.26 7.30
C LEU A 343 -19.20 -24.31 7.67
N SER A 344 -19.06 -24.93 8.85
CA SER A 344 -20.00 -25.93 9.35
C SER A 344 -21.41 -25.34 9.57
N PRO A 345 -22.48 -26.16 9.51
CA PRO A 345 -23.83 -25.73 9.85
C PRO A 345 -23.92 -25.18 11.28
N THR A 346 -23.21 -25.79 12.23
CA THR A 346 -23.09 -25.33 13.63
C THR A 346 -22.51 -23.93 13.71
N ALA A 347 -21.42 -23.66 12.99
CA ALA A 347 -20.76 -22.37 12.99
C ALA A 347 -21.50 -21.31 12.15
N ARG A 348 -22.27 -21.73 11.15
CA ARG A 348 -23.14 -20.86 10.35
C ARG A 348 -24.37 -20.44 11.16
N ASN A 349 -24.90 -21.33 11.99
CA ASN A 349 -26.00 -21.04 12.91
C ASN A 349 -25.57 -19.98 13.94
N GLY A 350 -26.30 -18.85 13.95
CA GLY A 350 -25.98 -17.70 14.80
C GLY A 350 -25.10 -16.63 14.14
N ARG A 351 -24.67 -16.84 12.89
CA ARG A 351 -24.02 -15.80 12.07
C ARG A 351 -24.92 -15.42 10.90
N THR A 352 -25.23 -14.13 10.77
CA THR A 352 -26.02 -13.65 9.63
C THR A 352 -25.16 -13.51 8.38
N ALA A 353 -25.76 -13.59 7.19
CA ALA A 353 -25.07 -13.28 5.94
C ALA A 353 -24.47 -11.86 5.96
N GLY A 354 -25.17 -10.91 6.60
CA GLY A 354 -24.70 -9.54 6.80
C GLY A 354 -23.41 -9.46 7.62
N GLU A 355 -23.30 -10.22 8.72
CA GLU A 355 -22.08 -10.28 9.54
C GLU A 355 -20.89 -10.87 8.76
N ILE A 356 -21.13 -11.92 7.98
CA ILE A 356 -20.11 -12.57 7.15
C ILE A 356 -19.63 -11.61 6.04
N LEU A 357 -20.56 -10.91 5.38
CA LEU A 357 -20.22 -9.90 4.37
C LEU A 357 -19.46 -8.73 4.99
N ASN A 358 -19.82 -8.34 6.22
CA ASN A 358 -19.12 -7.29 6.96
C ASN A 358 -17.66 -7.65 7.24
N HIS A 359 -17.35 -8.92 7.50
CA HIS A 359 -15.95 -9.37 7.61
C HIS A 359 -15.16 -9.13 6.31
N SER A 360 -15.77 -9.44 5.15
CA SER A 360 -15.11 -9.28 3.85
C SER A 360 -15.01 -7.82 3.37
N ALA A 361 -15.95 -6.96 3.76
CA ALA A 361 -15.99 -5.57 3.30
C ALA A 361 -15.28 -4.62 4.27
N VAL A 362 -15.59 -4.70 5.57
CA VAL A 362 -15.14 -3.72 6.57
C VAL A 362 -13.91 -4.21 7.32
N ASP A 363 -13.92 -5.43 7.84
CA ASP A 363 -12.84 -5.88 8.71
C ASP A 363 -11.52 -6.09 7.92
N THR A 364 -11.59 -6.60 6.69
CA THR A 364 -10.41 -6.68 5.81
C THR A 364 -9.87 -5.31 5.45
N GLU A 365 -10.75 -4.33 5.18
CA GLU A 365 -10.34 -2.96 4.88
C GLU A 365 -9.63 -2.33 6.09
N ILE A 366 -10.22 -2.38 7.29
CA ILE A 366 -9.61 -1.83 8.52
C ILE A 366 -8.22 -2.41 8.75
N ILE A 367 -8.06 -3.73 8.64
CA ILE A 367 -6.77 -4.38 8.86
C ILE A 367 -5.78 -3.99 7.75
N SER A 368 -6.21 -3.96 6.48
CA SER A 368 -5.34 -3.57 5.37
C SER A 368 -4.87 -2.12 5.50
N GLN A 369 -5.73 -1.18 5.90
CA GLN A 369 -5.35 0.22 6.11
C GLN A 369 -4.35 0.36 7.27
N ALA A 370 -4.46 -0.47 8.32
CA ALA A 370 -3.49 -0.48 9.41
C ALA A 370 -2.07 -0.89 8.95
N VAL A 371 -1.94 -1.72 7.91
CA VAL A 371 -0.63 -2.08 7.33
C VAL A 371 0.10 -0.84 6.80
N VAL A 372 -0.61 0.12 6.20
CA VAL A 372 -0.01 1.37 5.69
C VAL A 372 0.63 2.17 6.83
N TYR A 373 0.00 2.17 8.01
CA TYR A 373 0.46 2.91 9.18
C TYR A 373 1.40 2.12 10.11
N LEU A 374 1.65 0.84 9.84
CA LEU A 374 2.42 -0.05 10.71
C LEU A 374 3.81 0.50 11.04
N GLN A 375 4.53 1.05 10.04
CA GLN A 375 5.86 1.61 10.23
C GLN A 375 5.85 2.88 11.08
N ASN A 376 4.74 3.63 11.07
CA ASN A 376 4.62 4.84 11.88
C ASN A 376 4.52 4.54 13.38
N MET A 377 4.10 3.32 13.77
CA MET A 377 3.97 2.96 15.19
C MET A 377 5.29 2.99 15.94
N TRP A 378 6.40 2.56 15.31
CA TRP A 378 7.74 2.63 15.91
C TRP A 378 8.50 3.90 15.48
N SER A 379 8.26 4.39 14.25
CA SER A 379 8.91 5.59 13.71
C SER A 379 8.54 6.85 14.49
N VAL A 380 7.28 7.02 14.92
CA VAL A 380 6.88 8.21 15.68
C VAL A 380 7.63 8.33 17.01
N PRO A 381 7.68 7.29 17.88
CA PRO A 381 8.54 7.31 19.07
C PRO A 381 10.01 7.59 18.74
N PHE A 382 10.56 6.94 17.70
CA PHE A 382 11.94 7.15 17.27
C PHE A 382 12.23 8.61 16.88
N GLN A 383 11.36 9.23 16.09
CA GLN A 383 11.48 10.63 15.69
C GLN A 383 11.40 11.58 16.88
N VAL A 384 10.48 11.32 17.82
CA VAL A 384 10.36 12.10 19.05
C VAL A 384 11.65 11.99 19.87
N THR A 385 12.15 10.77 20.11
CA THR A 385 13.40 10.56 20.85
C THR A 385 14.60 11.24 20.17
N LEU A 386 14.72 11.16 18.84
CA LEU A 386 15.80 11.81 18.11
C LEU A 386 15.73 13.34 18.21
N ALA A 387 14.54 13.90 18.05
CA ALA A 387 14.30 15.34 18.19
C ALA A 387 14.61 15.83 19.61
N MET A 388 14.25 15.03 20.63
CA MET A 388 14.54 15.31 22.04
C MET A 388 16.04 15.41 22.29
N ILE A 389 16.82 14.44 21.79
CA ILE A 389 18.28 14.42 21.91
C ILE A 389 18.87 15.65 21.19
N MET A 390 18.38 16.00 20.00
CA MET A 390 18.88 17.18 19.29
C MET A 390 18.54 18.48 20.01
N LEU A 391 17.32 18.61 20.53
CA LEU A 391 16.91 19.79 21.28
C LEU A 391 17.74 19.97 22.56
N SER A 392 18.01 18.88 23.30
CA SER A 392 18.85 18.95 24.49
C SER A 392 20.30 19.33 24.17
N ILE A 393 20.83 18.92 23.02
CA ILE A 393 22.14 19.38 22.54
C ILE A 393 22.11 20.88 22.18
N THR A 394 21.03 21.38 21.58
CA THR A 394 20.95 22.79 21.14
C THR A 394 20.60 23.79 22.25
N LEU A 395 19.71 23.43 23.17
CA LEU A 395 19.13 24.32 24.19
C LEU A 395 19.44 23.88 25.62
N GLY A 396 20.16 22.76 25.81
CA GLY A 396 20.41 22.20 27.14
C GLY A 396 19.12 21.82 27.86
N TRP A 397 19.05 22.11 29.15
CA TRP A 397 17.89 21.84 30.01
C TRP A 397 16.64 22.66 29.63
N ALA A 398 16.79 23.79 28.93
CA ALA A 398 15.66 24.63 28.50
C ALA A 398 14.77 23.94 27.44
N ALA A 399 15.28 22.89 26.77
CA ALA A 399 14.49 22.05 25.90
C ALA A 399 13.33 21.36 26.64
N LEU A 400 13.49 21.02 27.94
CA LEU A 400 12.45 20.32 28.71
C LEU A 400 11.15 21.12 28.84
N ALA A 401 11.22 22.46 28.92
CA ALA A 401 10.04 23.31 29.01
C ALA A 401 9.11 23.12 27.79
N GLY A 402 9.69 23.12 26.58
CA GLY A 402 8.95 22.88 25.35
C GLY A 402 8.37 21.46 25.28
N VAL A 403 9.07 20.49 25.86
CA VAL A 403 8.68 19.07 25.85
C VAL A 403 7.51 18.81 26.79
N VAL A 404 7.50 19.43 27.97
CA VAL A 404 6.36 19.39 28.88
C VAL A 404 5.11 19.92 28.17
N ILE A 405 5.23 21.05 27.44
CA ILE A 405 4.12 21.58 26.65
C ILE A 405 3.67 20.57 25.58
N MET A 406 4.59 19.97 24.83
CA MET A 406 4.22 18.95 23.84
C MET A 406 3.54 17.72 24.46
N LEU A 407 4.00 17.26 25.62
CA LEU A 407 3.38 16.17 26.35
C LEU A 407 1.96 16.53 26.82
N LEU A 408 1.69 17.79 27.15
CA LEU A 408 0.34 18.28 27.47
C LEU A 408 -0.60 18.32 26.25
N PHE A 409 -0.07 18.49 25.03
CA PHE A 409 -0.87 18.43 23.80
C PHE A 409 -1.33 17.00 23.45
N ILE A 410 -0.63 15.96 23.91
CA ILE A 410 -1.03 14.55 23.67
C ILE A 410 -2.40 14.21 24.30
N PRO A 411 -2.64 14.40 25.62
CA PRO A 411 -3.93 14.13 26.22
C PRO A 411 -5.03 15.03 25.65
N LEU A 412 -4.73 16.31 25.37
CA LEU A 412 -5.68 17.23 24.72
C LEU A 412 -6.19 16.68 23.38
N ASN A 413 -5.27 16.24 22.52
CA ASN A 413 -5.61 15.64 21.22
C ASN A 413 -6.37 14.31 21.38
N PHE A 414 -5.99 13.49 22.36
CA PHE A 414 -6.64 12.21 22.63
C PHE A 414 -8.09 12.36 23.13
N PHE A 415 -8.33 13.19 24.15
CA PHE A 415 -9.67 13.43 24.69
C PHE A 415 -10.59 14.06 23.66
N THR A 416 -10.10 15.03 22.89
CA THR A 416 -10.90 15.66 21.85
C THR A 416 -11.23 14.69 20.72
N SER A 417 -10.28 13.85 20.28
CA SER A 417 -10.54 12.79 19.31
C SER A 417 -11.65 11.84 19.79
N ARG A 418 -11.64 11.46 21.07
CA ARG A 418 -12.69 10.61 21.66
C ARG A 418 -14.06 11.29 21.66
N PHE A 419 -14.12 12.57 21.99
CA PHE A 419 -15.37 13.35 21.97
C PHE A 419 -15.92 13.51 20.54
N ILE A 420 -15.05 13.84 19.58
CA ILE A 420 -15.39 13.90 18.15
C ILE A 420 -15.98 12.57 17.71
N LYS A 421 -15.32 11.45 18.02
CA LYS A 421 -15.79 10.11 17.65
C LYS A 421 -17.16 9.76 18.25
N LYS A 422 -17.37 10.08 19.54
CA LYS A 422 -18.67 9.87 20.21
C LYS A 422 -19.78 10.69 19.54
N SER A 423 -19.48 11.95 19.20
CA SER A 423 -20.42 12.85 18.54
C SER A 423 -20.73 12.41 17.10
N GLN A 424 -19.73 11.94 16.35
CA GLN A 424 -19.91 11.37 15.01
C GLN A 424 -20.82 10.14 15.03
N ILE A 425 -20.69 9.25 16.03
CA ILE A 425 -21.58 8.09 16.17
C ILE A 425 -23.03 8.53 16.42
N ALA A 426 -23.25 9.51 17.29
CA ALA A 426 -24.60 10.03 17.55
C ALA A 426 -25.20 10.69 16.29
N GLN A 427 -24.38 11.46 15.56
CA GLN A 427 -24.77 12.07 14.29
C GLN A 427 -25.12 11.03 13.22
N MET A 428 -24.36 9.93 13.11
CA MET A 428 -24.63 8.86 12.15
C MET A 428 -26.01 8.24 12.35
N LYS A 429 -26.48 8.07 13.59
CA LYS A 429 -27.84 7.56 13.87
C LYS A 429 -28.93 8.45 13.27
N VAL A 430 -28.83 9.77 13.46
CA VAL A 430 -29.79 10.73 12.89
C VAL A 430 -29.71 10.75 11.37
N LYS A 431 -28.49 10.64 10.81
CA LYS A 431 -28.27 10.53 9.36
C LYS A 431 -28.91 9.27 8.78
N ASP A 432 -28.83 8.14 9.47
CA ASP A 432 -29.41 6.87 9.03
C ASP A 432 -30.94 6.94 9.06
N GLU A 433 -31.54 7.50 10.12
CA GLU A 433 -32.98 7.77 10.19
C GLU A 433 -33.46 8.67 9.04
N ARG A 434 -32.76 9.79 8.78
CA ARG A 434 -33.08 10.69 7.67
C ARG A 434 -32.99 9.98 6.32
N THR A 435 -31.94 9.19 6.11
CA THR A 435 -31.72 8.46 4.84
C THR A 435 -32.77 7.39 4.65
N LYS A 436 -33.16 6.68 5.71
CA LYS A 436 -34.26 5.71 5.70
C LYS A 436 -35.59 6.36 5.30
N LEU A 437 -35.97 7.45 5.97
CA LEU A 437 -37.21 8.18 5.65
C LEU A 437 -37.22 8.71 4.22
N SER A 438 -36.07 9.20 3.73
CA SER A 438 -35.91 9.65 2.35
C SER A 438 -36.12 8.50 1.35
N ASN A 439 -35.58 7.32 1.64
CA ASN A 439 -35.76 6.13 0.80
C ASN A 439 -37.21 5.62 0.82
N GLU A 440 -37.88 5.63 1.98
CA GLU A 440 -39.30 5.25 2.09
C GLU A 440 -40.20 6.18 1.26
N MET A 441 -39.95 7.48 1.30
CA MET A 441 -40.66 8.47 0.48
C MET A 441 -40.44 8.24 -1.02
N LEU A 442 -39.19 8.00 -1.46
CA LEU A 442 -38.88 7.78 -2.88
C LEU A 442 -39.47 6.46 -3.41
N ASN A 443 -39.41 5.38 -2.63
CA ASN A 443 -40.02 4.11 -2.99
C ASN A 443 -41.55 4.21 -3.03
N GLY A 444 -42.13 5.03 -2.15
CA GLY A 444 -43.57 5.29 -2.06
C GLY A 444 -44.05 6.52 -2.85
N ILE A 445 -43.27 7.07 -3.79
CA ILE A 445 -43.50 8.42 -4.33
C ILE A 445 -44.89 8.60 -4.95
N LYS A 446 -45.43 7.56 -5.60
CA LYS A 446 -46.78 7.60 -6.19
C LYS A 446 -47.85 7.81 -5.11
N VAL A 447 -47.74 7.10 -3.98
CA VAL A 447 -48.68 7.21 -2.86
C VAL A 447 -48.57 8.57 -2.20
N VAL A 448 -47.34 9.06 -1.97
CA VAL A 448 -47.10 10.39 -1.40
C VAL A 448 -47.73 11.49 -2.26
N LYS A 449 -47.56 11.40 -3.59
CA LYS A 449 -48.15 12.33 -4.58
C LYS A 449 -49.68 12.27 -4.62
N LEU A 450 -50.26 11.06 -4.54
CA LEU A 450 -51.72 10.86 -4.53
C LEU A 450 -52.39 11.51 -3.32
N TYR A 451 -51.72 11.51 -2.16
CA TYR A 451 -52.23 12.09 -0.92
C TYR A 451 -51.75 13.53 -0.64
N ALA A 452 -50.97 14.13 -1.55
CA ALA A 452 -50.37 15.45 -1.37
C ALA A 452 -49.56 15.59 -0.06
N TRP A 453 -48.82 14.54 0.32
CA TRP A 453 -48.05 14.49 1.58
C TRP A 453 -46.64 15.05 1.50
N GLU A 454 -46.25 15.68 0.39
CA GLU A 454 -44.87 16.15 0.16
C GLU A 454 -44.41 17.12 1.24
N GLU A 455 -45.22 18.12 1.61
CA GLU A 455 -44.87 19.11 2.63
C GLU A 455 -44.69 18.48 4.02
N SER A 456 -45.48 17.45 4.34
CA SER A 456 -45.39 16.72 5.60
C SER A 456 -44.08 15.93 5.70
N PHE A 457 -43.72 15.22 4.63
CA PHE A 457 -42.44 14.52 4.55
C PHE A 457 -41.25 15.49 4.56
N GLU A 458 -41.34 16.59 3.81
CA GLU A 458 -40.32 17.63 3.78
C GLU A 458 -40.05 18.19 5.18
N THR A 459 -41.11 18.56 5.91
CA THR A 459 -40.99 19.09 7.28
C THR A 459 -40.26 18.11 8.20
N LYS A 460 -40.65 16.83 8.16
CA LYS A 460 -40.03 15.79 8.99
C LYS A 460 -38.56 15.52 8.63
N ILE A 461 -38.23 15.55 7.34
CA ILE A 461 -36.83 15.44 6.87
C ILE A 461 -36.02 16.65 7.31
N ASN A 462 -36.58 17.86 7.22
CA ASN A 462 -35.92 19.11 7.61
C ASN A 462 -35.66 19.16 9.12
N GLU A 463 -36.57 18.66 9.96
CA GLU A 463 -36.33 18.51 11.40
C GLU A 463 -35.14 17.59 11.72
N LEU A 464 -35.08 16.43 11.07
CA LEU A 464 -33.95 15.50 11.20
C LEU A 464 -32.66 16.15 10.69
N ARG A 465 -32.73 16.87 9.58
CA ARG A 465 -31.60 17.59 9.00
C ARG A 465 -31.08 18.69 9.93
N ALA A 466 -31.96 19.46 10.56
CA ALA A 466 -31.57 20.49 11.52
C ALA A 466 -30.82 19.89 12.73
N LYS A 467 -31.30 18.75 13.26
CA LYS A 467 -30.61 17.99 14.31
C LYS A 467 -29.23 17.50 13.84
N GLU A 468 -29.15 16.91 12.65
CA GLU A 468 -27.89 16.44 12.03
C GLU A 468 -26.88 17.59 11.87
N VAL A 469 -27.32 18.73 11.32
CA VAL A 469 -26.48 19.91 11.06
C VAL A 469 -25.98 20.53 12.37
N LYS A 470 -26.81 20.57 13.42
CA LYS A 470 -26.38 21.05 14.75
C LYS A 470 -25.26 20.19 15.34
N MET A 471 -25.36 18.87 15.22
CA MET A 471 -24.30 17.96 15.67
C MET A 471 -23.03 18.11 14.84
N LEU A 472 -23.16 18.22 13.51
CA LEU A 472 -22.04 18.49 12.60
C LEU A 472 -21.33 19.80 12.94
N ARG A 473 -22.09 20.87 13.19
CA ARG A 473 -21.54 22.17 13.57
C ARG A 473 -20.68 22.07 14.83
N ASN A 474 -21.16 21.36 15.86
CA ASN A 474 -20.39 21.16 17.10
C ASN A 474 -19.08 20.38 16.86
N VAL A 475 -19.12 19.34 16.03
CA VAL A 475 -17.92 18.58 15.64
C VAL A 475 -16.93 19.46 14.87
N CYS A 476 -17.41 20.24 13.90
CA CYS A 476 -16.58 21.15 13.12
C CYS A 476 -15.94 22.24 13.99
N ILE A 477 -16.71 22.89 14.87
CA ILE A 477 -16.20 23.90 15.79
C ILE A 477 -15.11 23.31 16.68
N LEU A 478 -15.37 22.15 17.30
CA LEU A 478 -14.39 21.48 18.16
C LEU A 478 -13.14 21.07 17.39
N SER A 479 -13.29 20.51 16.19
CA SER A 479 -12.16 20.16 15.33
C SER A 479 -11.32 21.39 14.96
N ARG A 480 -11.97 22.53 14.67
CA ARG A 480 -11.28 23.78 14.35
C ARG A 480 -10.53 24.35 15.55
N ILE A 481 -11.10 24.28 16.76
CA ILE A 481 -10.40 24.67 17.99
C ILE A 481 -9.11 23.85 18.16
N VAL A 482 -9.18 22.53 17.92
CA VAL A 482 -7.99 21.66 17.98
C VAL A 482 -7.00 21.93 16.86
N ASP A 483 -7.47 22.20 15.65
CA ASP A 483 -6.59 22.56 14.53
C ASP A 483 -5.83 23.86 14.83
N VAL A 484 -6.50 24.87 15.40
CA VAL A 484 -5.88 26.12 15.85
C VAL A 484 -4.89 25.86 16.98
N ALA A 485 -5.26 25.08 18.00
CA ALA A 485 -4.36 24.75 19.10
C ALA A 485 -3.08 24.05 18.62
N ASN A 486 -3.21 23.11 17.67
CA ASN A 486 -2.08 22.42 17.05
C ASN A 486 -1.24 23.35 16.14
N ALA A 487 -1.87 24.31 15.45
CA ALA A 487 -1.16 25.29 14.64
C ALA A 487 -0.32 26.25 15.49
N THR A 488 -0.83 26.63 16.68
CA THR A 488 -0.15 27.52 17.63
C THR A 488 0.85 26.80 18.54
N SER A 489 0.76 25.47 18.66
CA SER A 489 1.65 24.67 19.52
C SER A 489 3.16 24.97 19.35
N PRO A 490 3.73 25.06 18.13
CA PRO A 490 5.18 25.34 17.96
C PRO A 490 5.59 26.70 18.50
N PHE A 491 4.69 27.69 18.43
CA PHE A 491 4.93 29.02 18.96
C PHE A 491 4.96 29.00 20.50
N LEU A 492 4.01 28.31 21.13
CA LEU A 492 3.98 28.15 22.60
C LEU A 492 5.21 27.39 23.11
N VAL A 493 5.60 26.33 22.40
CA VAL A 493 6.79 25.55 22.71
C VAL A 493 8.05 26.41 22.57
N ALA A 494 8.18 27.18 21.48
CA ALA A 494 9.32 28.06 21.26
C ALA A 494 9.40 29.16 22.34
N ILE A 495 8.29 29.81 22.69
CA ILE A 495 8.25 30.80 23.78
C ILE A 495 8.73 30.18 25.08
N ALA A 496 8.18 29.04 25.49
CA ALA A 496 8.54 28.44 26.77
C ALA A 496 10.02 28.02 26.80
N SER A 497 10.52 27.40 25.73
CA SER A 497 11.91 26.98 25.66
C SER A 497 12.89 28.14 25.56
N PHE A 498 12.62 29.18 24.76
CA PHE A 498 13.52 30.33 24.66
C PHE A 498 13.46 31.23 25.90
N THR A 499 12.29 31.42 26.52
CA THR A 499 12.18 32.13 27.79
C THR A 499 12.94 31.40 28.89
N CYS A 500 12.80 30.07 28.98
CA CYS A 500 13.59 29.26 29.91
C CYS A 500 15.09 29.35 29.60
N TYR A 501 15.48 29.30 28.33
CA TYR A 501 16.87 29.43 27.92
C TYR A 501 17.48 30.77 28.35
N VAL A 502 16.76 31.88 28.19
CA VAL A 502 17.24 33.21 28.59
C VAL A 502 17.26 33.39 30.11
N LEU A 503 16.24 32.90 30.83
CA LEU A 503 16.14 33.07 32.28
C LEU A 503 17.14 32.20 33.07
N PHE A 504 17.49 31.02 32.55
CA PHE A 504 18.41 30.09 33.21
C PHE A 504 19.83 30.10 32.61
N ALA A 505 20.12 30.99 31.66
CA ALA A 505 21.48 31.27 31.21
C ALA A 505 22.20 32.11 32.27
N SER A 506 22.79 31.44 33.26
CA SER A 506 23.51 32.08 34.37
C SER A 506 24.81 32.79 33.95
N ASP A 507 25.37 32.43 32.78
CA ASP A 507 26.62 32.99 32.27
C ASP A 507 26.38 33.82 30.99
N SER A 508 27.02 34.99 30.92
CA SER A 508 27.01 35.94 29.79
C SER A 508 27.59 35.39 28.47
N THR A 509 27.99 34.11 28.43
CA THR A 509 28.57 33.42 27.28
C THR A 509 27.56 32.61 26.46
N THR A 510 26.40 32.24 27.01
CA THR A 510 25.32 31.55 26.28
C THR A 510 24.22 32.52 25.88
N SER A 511 24.51 33.39 24.93
CA SER A 511 23.48 34.21 24.27
C SER A 511 22.72 33.39 23.23
N LEU A 512 21.44 33.70 23.04
CA LEU A 512 20.61 33.07 22.01
C LEU A 512 21.10 33.48 20.62
N THR A 513 21.95 32.66 20.00
CA THR A 513 22.43 32.91 18.64
C THR A 513 21.33 32.60 17.61
N PRO A 514 21.35 33.27 16.43
CA PRO A 514 20.42 32.96 15.35
C PRO A 514 20.44 31.48 14.97
N SER A 515 21.63 30.86 14.92
CA SER A 515 21.76 29.44 14.58
C SER A 515 21.08 28.52 15.59
N VAL A 516 21.20 28.78 16.90
CA VAL A 516 20.49 27.99 17.93
C VAL A 516 18.98 28.17 17.83
N ALA A 517 18.51 29.41 17.66
CA ALA A 517 17.08 29.73 17.58
C ALA A 517 16.41 29.09 16.35
N PHE A 518 16.99 29.25 15.15
CA PHE A 518 16.42 28.70 13.92
C PHE A 518 16.42 27.17 13.90
N VAL A 519 17.45 26.54 14.46
CA VAL A 519 17.55 25.08 14.54
C VAL A 519 16.49 24.53 15.49
N ALA A 520 16.36 25.10 16.69
CA ALA A 520 15.32 24.71 17.64
C ALA A 520 13.92 24.88 17.05
N LEU A 521 13.64 26.03 16.40
CA LEU A 521 12.37 26.29 15.72
C LEU A 521 12.09 25.26 14.61
N THR A 522 13.12 24.88 13.86
CA THR A 522 13.01 23.84 12.83
C THR A 522 12.66 22.48 13.44
N ILE A 523 13.32 22.08 14.53
CA ILE A 523 13.04 20.80 15.21
C ILE A 523 11.62 20.79 15.81
N PHE A 524 11.17 21.89 16.43
CA PHE A 524 9.80 22.03 16.93
C PHE A 524 8.76 21.92 15.81
N ASN A 525 9.01 22.52 14.65
CA ASN A 525 8.12 22.39 13.50
C ASN A 525 8.05 20.96 12.95
N GLN A 526 9.15 20.22 12.96
CA GLN A 526 9.20 18.82 12.52
C GLN A 526 8.43 17.89 13.47
N LEU A 527 8.44 18.18 14.78
CA LEU A 527 7.69 17.43 15.79
C LEU A 527 6.16 17.57 15.69
N ARG A 528 5.66 18.57 14.94
CA ARG A 528 4.23 18.80 14.75
C ARG A 528 3.51 17.61 14.10
N GLN A 529 4.09 17.06 13.03
CA GLN A 529 3.46 16.00 12.26
C GLN A 529 3.35 14.68 13.06
N PRO A 530 4.41 14.19 13.74
CA PRO A 530 4.32 13.02 14.61
C PRO A 530 3.24 13.16 15.68
N MET A 531 3.16 14.33 16.34
CA MET A 531 2.16 14.58 17.38
C MET A 531 0.73 14.49 16.86
N ARG A 532 0.45 15.04 15.67
CA ARG A 532 -0.86 14.91 15.02
C ARG A 532 -1.22 13.45 14.70
N MET A 533 -0.22 12.63 14.36
CA MET A 533 -0.43 11.24 13.97
C MET A 533 -0.73 10.32 15.17
N VAL A 534 -0.27 10.62 16.39
CA VAL A 534 -0.44 9.74 17.57
C VAL A 534 -1.89 9.31 17.78
N ALA A 535 -2.83 10.26 17.78
CA ALA A 535 -4.26 9.95 17.99
C ALA A 535 -4.84 9.08 16.87
N MET A 536 -4.42 9.30 15.62
CA MET A 536 -4.84 8.47 14.47
C MET A 536 -4.26 7.05 14.56
N LEU A 537 -2.98 6.92 14.95
CA LEU A 537 -2.30 5.63 15.09
C LEU A 537 -2.94 4.78 16.20
N ILE A 538 -3.26 5.39 17.35
CA ILE A 538 -3.94 4.68 18.45
C ILE A 538 -5.33 4.19 17.99
N ASN A 539 -6.11 5.04 17.33
CA ASN A 539 -7.43 4.65 16.81
C ASN A 539 -7.35 3.53 15.78
N SER A 540 -6.41 3.63 14.82
CA SER A 540 -6.19 2.61 13.79
C SER A 540 -5.77 1.27 14.42
N PHE A 541 -4.86 1.29 15.40
CA PHE A 541 -4.43 0.09 16.11
C PHE A 541 -5.57 -0.58 16.89
N VAL A 542 -6.38 0.20 17.61
CA VAL A 542 -7.52 -0.32 18.37
C VAL A 542 -8.54 -0.96 17.42
N GLN A 543 -8.87 -0.31 16.30
CA GLN A 543 -9.79 -0.85 15.30
C GLN A 543 -9.25 -2.11 14.62
N ALA A 544 -7.97 -2.12 14.25
CA ALA A 544 -7.31 -3.28 13.68
C ALA A 544 -7.30 -4.46 14.67
N LYS A 545 -7.07 -4.20 15.96
CA LYS A 545 -7.14 -5.23 17.01
C LYS A 545 -8.54 -5.86 17.10
N VAL A 546 -9.60 -5.05 17.14
CA VAL A 546 -10.99 -5.54 17.22
C VAL A 546 -11.37 -6.32 15.97
N SER A 547 -10.98 -5.86 14.79
CA SER A 547 -11.24 -6.55 13.51
C SER A 547 -10.44 -7.85 13.40
N ASN A 548 -9.20 -7.86 13.89
CA ASN A 548 -8.36 -9.06 13.94
C ASN A 548 -8.92 -10.12 14.88
N ILE A 549 -9.49 -9.74 16.03
CA ILE A 549 -10.16 -10.69 16.94
C ILE A 549 -11.34 -11.36 16.23
N ARG A 550 -12.24 -10.56 15.63
CA ARG A 550 -13.42 -11.06 14.91
C ARG A 550 -13.06 -11.97 13.74
N LEU A 551 -12.11 -11.57 12.89
CA LEU A 551 -11.64 -12.40 11.78
C LEU A 551 -10.91 -13.65 12.26
N LYS A 552 -10.14 -13.57 13.35
CA LYS A 552 -9.48 -14.74 13.95
C LYS A 552 -10.49 -15.76 14.47
N GLU A 553 -11.56 -15.33 15.11
CA GLU A 553 -12.66 -16.20 15.55
C GLU A 553 -13.38 -16.83 14.35
N PHE A 554 -13.69 -16.04 13.33
CA PHE A 554 -14.34 -16.53 12.10
C PHE A 554 -13.48 -17.56 11.36
N MET A 555 -12.19 -17.27 11.15
CA MET A 555 -11.28 -18.16 10.41
C MET A 555 -11.02 -19.49 11.14
N ASN A 556 -11.10 -19.50 12.47
CA ASN A 556 -10.95 -20.70 13.29
C ASN A 556 -12.26 -21.42 13.61
N ALA A 557 -13.40 -20.91 13.13
CA ALA A 557 -14.67 -21.59 13.28
C ALA A 557 -14.65 -22.98 12.62
N GLU A 558 -15.51 -23.87 13.09
CA GLU A 558 -15.58 -25.25 12.59
C GLU A 558 -15.87 -25.31 11.08
N GLU A 559 -15.20 -26.23 10.40
CA GLU A 559 -15.42 -26.48 8.98
C GLU A 559 -16.27 -27.73 8.78
N MET A 560 -17.07 -27.76 7.72
CA MET A 560 -17.81 -28.94 7.28
C MET A 560 -16.85 -30.10 7.06
N ARG A 561 -17.11 -31.20 7.75
CA ARG A 561 -16.47 -32.48 7.50
C ARG A 561 -17.44 -33.32 6.70
N LYS A 562 -16.94 -33.96 5.64
CA LYS A 562 -17.73 -34.92 4.87
C LYS A 562 -17.90 -36.17 5.73
N ASN A 563 -19.07 -36.33 6.33
CA ASN A 563 -19.39 -37.44 7.22
C ASN A 563 -20.14 -38.56 6.48
N THR A 564 -20.75 -38.25 5.33
CA THR A 564 -21.37 -39.25 4.46
C THR A 564 -20.33 -40.24 3.91
N GLN A 565 -20.65 -41.52 4.05
CA GLN A 565 -19.88 -42.59 3.41
C GLN A 565 -20.43 -42.86 2.01
N VAL A 566 -19.60 -43.39 1.12
CA VAL A 566 -20.07 -43.80 -0.21
C VAL A 566 -21.02 -44.99 -0.07
N ALA A 567 -22.22 -44.88 -0.64
CA ALA A 567 -23.16 -45.99 -0.76
C ALA A 567 -22.79 -46.83 -1.99
N LEU A 568 -22.34 -48.07 -1.78
CA LEU A 568 -22.10 -49.04 -2.85
C LEU A 568 -23.43 -49.73 -3.20
N GLY A 569 -23.91 -49.53 -4.43
CA GLY A 569 -25.11 -50.20 -4.98
C GLY A 569 -26.47 -49.60 -4.56
N ASN A 570 -26.50 -48.64 -3.64
CA ASN A 570 -27.72 -47.92 -3.22
C ASN A 570 -27.53 -46.42 -3.43
N ALA A 571 -28.62 -45.67 -3.61
CA ALA A 571 -28.56 -44.22 -3.74
C ALA A 571 -28.36 -43.55 -2.37
N VAL A 572 -29.14 -43.92 -1.36
CA VAL A 572 -29.04 -43.37 0.01
C VAL A 572 -29.32 -44.46 1.04
N VAL A 573 -28.53 -44.51 2.12
CA VAL A 573 -28.72 -45.46 3.23
C VAL A 573 -28.60 -44.73 4.57
N PHE A 574 -29.67 -44.71 5.34
CA PHE A 574 -29.68 -44.33 6.75
C PHE A 574 -29.66 -45.58 7.63
N LYS A 575 -28.72 -45.65 8.57
CA LYS A 575 -28.63 -46.72 9.57
C LYS A 575 -28.66 -46.13 10.98
N ASN A 576 -29.81 -46.23 11.65
CA ASN A 576 -30.07 -45.70 12.99
C ASN A 576 -29.53 -44.27 13.15
N ALA A 577 -29.75 -43.43 12.15
CA ALA A 577 -29.15 -42.11 12.07
C ALA A 577 -29.92 -41.13 12.96
N SER A 578 -29.22 -40.50 13.91
CA SER A 578 -29.76 -39.44 14.75
C SER A 578 -29.00 -38.14 14.46
N LEU A 579 -29.71 -37.09 14.05
CA LEU A 579 -29.12 -35.84 13.54
C LEU A 579 -29.75 -34.58 14.15
N ASN A 580 -28.97 -33.50 14.18
CA ASN A 580 -29.44 -32.17 14.55
C ASN A 580 -28.66 -31.04 13.85
N TRP A 581 -28.96 -29.79 14.22
CA TRP A 581 -28.35 -28.59 13.63
C TRP A 581 -27.18 -28.00 14.45
N LYS A 582 -27.09 -28.32 15.75
CA LYS A 582 -26.11 -27.72 16.67
C LYS A 582 -25.16 -28.72 17.35
N GLY A 583 -24.97 -29.89 16.76
CA GLY A 583 -24.05 -30.91 17.29
C GLY A 583 -24.41 -31.34 18.71
N ALA A 584 -23.44 -31.70 19.55
CA ALA A 584 -23.72 -32.26 20.88
C ALA A 584 -24.47 -31.33 21.86
N GLN A 585 -24.71 -30.05 21.51
CA GLN A 585 -25.36 -29.07 22.39
C GLN A 585 -26.90 -29.15 22.40
N GLU A 586 -27.51 -29.77 21.40
CA GLU A 586 -28.98 -29.86 21.28
C GLU A 586 -29.45 -31.30 21.10
N PRO A 587 -30.70 -31.63 21.49
CA PRO A 587 -31.26 -32.95 21.23
C PRO A 587 -31.39 -33.21 19.73
N ALA A 588 -31.41 -34.49 19.36
CA ALA A 588 -31.63 -34.94 18.00
C ALA A 588 -33.01 -34.48 17.46
N VAL A 589 -33.01 -33.82 16.30
CA VAL A 589 -34.22 -33.43 15.57
C VAL A 589 -34.78 -34.62 14.80
N ILE A 590 -33.88 -35.40 14.19
CA ILE A 590 -34.20 -36.69 13.57
C ILE A 590 -33.64 -37.77 14.50
N LYS A 591 -34.46 -38.73 14.92
CA LYS A 591 -34.06 -39.80 15.85
C LYS A 591 -34.20 -41.17 15.18
N ASN A 592 -33.16 -41.99 15.27
CA ASN A 592 -33.16 -43.40 14.85
C ASN A 592 -33.70 -43.65 13.43
N LEU A 593 -33.35 -42.79 12.47
CA LEU A 593 -33.79 -42.96 11.08
C LEU A 593 -33.06 -44.15 10.44
N SER A 594 -33.84 -45.14 9.97
CA SER A 594 -33.35 -46.31 9.25
C SER A 594 -34.15 -46.49 7.97
N ALA A 595 -33.49 -46.25 6.82
CA ALA A 595 -34.10 -46.31 5.50
C ALA A 595 -33.05 -46.63 4.43
N THR A 596 -33.41 -47.41 3.41
CA THR A 596 -32.52 -47.76 2.29
C THR A 596 -33.23 -47.46 0.97
N ILE A 597 -32.61 -46.61 0.15
CA ILE A 597 -33.13 -46.12 -1.12
C ILE A 597 -32.26 -46.70 -2.24
N LYS A 598 -32.86 -47.49 -3.14
CA LYS A 598 -32.15 -48.09 -4.29
C LYS A 598 -32.03 -47.07 -5.43
N SER A 599 -31.06 -47.27 -6.31
CA SER A 599 -30.92 -46.46 -7.53
C SER A 599 -32.12 -46.66 -8.46
N GLY A 600 -32.57 -45.60 -9.14
CA GLY A 600 -33.70 -45.63 -10.08
C GLY A 600 -35.10 -45.56 -9.44
N GLN A 601 -35.20 -45.26 -8.15
CA GLN A 601 -36.49 -45.15 -7.45
C GLN A 601 -36.97 -43.69 -7.34
N LEU A 602 -38.25 -43.44 -7.60
CA LEU A 602 -38.94 -42.20 -7.25
C LEU A 602 -39.55 -42.34 -5.85
N ILE A 603 -39.18 -41.45 -4.92
CA ILE A 603 -39.60 -41.52 -3.53
C ILE A 603 -40.34 -40.24 -3.13
N ALA A 604 -41.48 -40.41 -2.46
CA ALA A 604 -42.23 -39.32 -1.86
C ALA A 604 -42.03 -39.30 -0.33
N ILE A 605 -41.72 -38.12 0.23
CA ILE A 605 -41.62 -37.89 1.68
C ILE A 605 -42.85 -37.09 2.12
N VAL A 606 -43.72 -37.71 2.91
CA VAL A 606 -44.97 -37.10 3.40
C VAL A 606 -44.94 -36.91 4.92
N GLY A 607 -45.67 -35.91 5.43
CA GLY A 607 -45.77 -35.64 6.87
C GLY A 607 -46.22 -34.21 7.18
N GLY A 608 -46.57 -33.94 8.44
CA GLY A 608 -47.03 -32.62 8.90
C GLY A 608 -46.00 -31.50 8.73
N VAL A 609 -46.44 -30.23 8.80
CA VAL A 609 -45.57 -29.05 8.81
C VAL A 609 -44.64 -29.14 10.03
N GLY A 610 -43.34 -28.89 9.84
CA GLY A 610 -42.34 -29.06 10.91
C GLY A 610 -41.91 -30.51 11.19
N GLY A 611 -42.45 -31.52 10.48
CA GLY A 611 -42.10 -32.94 10.67
C GLY A 611 -40.70 -33.36 10.21
N GLY A 612 -39.76 -32.43 9.98
CA GLY A 612 -38.37 -32.74 9.63
C GLY A 612 -38.10 -33.13 8.17
N LYS A 613 -39.06 -32.98 7.26
CA LYS A 613 -38.92 -33.34 5.83
C LYS A 613 -37.72 -32.67 5.16
N SER A 614 -37.60 -31.35 5.26
CA SER A 614 -36.46 -30.59 4.73
C SER A 614 -35.15 -30.92 5.46
N SER A 615 -35.23 -31.29 6.74
CA SER A 615 -34.08 -31.75 7.53
C SER A 615 -33.53 -33.07 6.99
N ILE A 616 -34.38 -34.01 6.55
CA ILE A 616 -33.92 -35.27 5.91
C ILE A 616 -33.11 -34.96 4.64
N LEU A 617 -33.58 -34.03 3.79
CA LEU A 617 -32.82 -33.62 2.60
C LEU A 617 -31.48 -32.97 2.97
N SER A 618 -31.48 -32.12 4.00
CA SER A 618 -30.26 -31.47 4.51
C SER A 618 -29.26 -32.47 5.09
N ALA A 619 -29.75 -33.57 5.69
CA ALA A 619 -28.90 -34.67 6.17
C ALA A 619 -28.22 -35.43 5.02
N ILE A 620 -28.88 -35.59 3.87
CA ILE A 620 -28.28 -36.21 2.66
C ILE A 620 -27.15 -35.32 2.12
N LEU A 621 -27.29 -34.00 2.24
CA LEU A 621 -26.33 -33.00 1.76
C LEU A 621 -25.16 -32.74 2.72
N ASP A 622 -25.05 -33.47 3.84
CA ASP A 622 -24.07 -33.22 4.91
C ASP A 622 -24.21 -31.81 5.59
N GLU A 623 -25.37 -31.16 5.46
CA GLU A 623 -25.68 -29.86 6.10
C GLU A 623 -26.27 -30.02 7.52
N MET A 624 -26.33 -31.24 8.05
CA MET A 624 -26.72 -31.53 9.44
C MET A 624 -25.63 -32.34 10.16
N CYS A 625 -25.54 -32.17 11.48
CA CYS A 625 -24.61 -32.92 12.31
C CYS A 625 -25.16 -34.31 12.62
N LEU A 626 -24.40 -35.35 12.25
CA LEU A 626 -24.66 -36.72 12.65
C LEU A 626 -24.15 -36.94 14.09
N LEU A 627 -25.05 -37.30 15.00
CA LEU A 627 -24.70 -37.63 16.40
C LEU A 627 -24.40 -39.13 16.53
N GLU A 628 -25.30 -39.95 16.01
CA GLU A 628 -25.23 -41.42 16.09
C GLU A 628 -25.68 -42.05 14.77
N GLY A 629 -25.21 -43.27 14.51
CA GLY A 629 -25.56 -44.03 13.31
C GLY A 629 -24.66 -43.74 12.11
N LYS A 630 -25.16 -44.01 10.89
CA LYS A 630 -24.44 -43.79 9.63
C LYS A 630 -25.38 -43.30 8.53
N VAL A 631 -24.91 -42.34 7.73
CA VAL A 631 -25.54 -41.90 6.48
C VAL A 631 -24.60 -42.24 5.33
N LYS A 632 -25.12 -42.92 4.30
CA LYS A 632 -24.38 -43.23 3.08
C LYS A 632 -25.09 -42.67 1.87
N VAL A 633 -24.34 -42.08 0.95
CA VAL A 633 -24.85 -41.49 -0.30
C VAL A 633 -24.01 -41.95 -1.48
N GLY A 634 -24.66 -42.32 -2.58
CA GLY A 634 -24.02 -42.78 -3.81
C GLY A 634 -24.32 -41.85 -4.98
N GLY A 635 -23.31 -41.55 -5.80
CA GLY A 635 -23.44 -40.69 -6.99
C GLY A 635 -23.35 -39.19 -6.71
N SER A 636 -23.67 -38.38 -7.74
CA SER A 636 -23.80 -36.92 -7.67
C SER A 636 -25.20 -36.53 -7.18
N LEU A 637 -25.30 -35.43 -6.43
CA LEU A 637 -26.56 -34.90 -5.91
C LEU A 637 -26.97 -33.65 -6.68
N ALA A 638 -28.26 -33.55 -7.01
CA ALA A 638 -28.92 -32.31 -7.41
C ALA A 638 -29.88 -31.90 -6.29
N TYR A 639 -29.95 -30.61 -5.98
CA TYR A 639 -30.75 -30.08 -4.88
C TYR A 639 -31.50 -28.82 -5.28
N VAL A 640 -32.79 -28.80 -4.97
CA VAL A 640 -33.66 -27.64 -5.13
C VAL A 640 -34.13 -27.18 -3.76
N PRO A 641 -33.75 -25.97 -3.30
CA PRO A 641 -34.20 -25.45 -2.03
C PRO A 641 -35.66 -25.01 -2.05
N GLN A 642 -36.31 -25.04 -0.88
CA GLN A 642 -37.67 -24.51 -0.70
C GLN A 642 -37.77 -23.01 -1.06
N HIS A 643 -36.72 -22.26 -0.72
CA HIS A 643 -36.51 -20.88 -1.17
C HIS A 643 -35.54 -20.90 -2.35
N SER A 644 -36.07 -20.66 -3.55
CA SER A 644 -35.32 -20.57 -4.80
C SER A 644 -34.24 -19.48 -4.75
N TRP A 645 -33.05 -19.81 -5.24
CA TRP A 645 -31.92 -18.89 -5.35
C TRP A 645 -31.49 -18.73 -6.81
N ILE A 646 -31.26 -17.50 -7.26
CA ILE A 646 -30.99 -17.14 -8.65
C ILE A 646 -29.76 -16.23 -8.68
N PHE A 647 -28.81 -16.51 -9.57
CA PHE A 647 -27.65 -15.65 -9.83
C PHE A 647 -28.06 -14.38 -10.59
N ASN A 648 -27.30 -13.30 -10.37
CA ASN A 648 -27.42 -12.07 -11.15
C ASN A 648 -26.84 -12.24 -12.58
N LYS A 649 -27.55 -12.98 -13.43
CA LYS A 649 -27.18 -13.37 -14.81
C LYS A 649 -28.45 -13.55 -15.66
N SER A 650 -28.32 -13.85 -16.95
CA SER A 650 -29.49 -14.18 -17.78
C SER A 650 -30.23 -15.42 -17.28
N ILE A 651 -31.52 -15.54 -17.62
CA ILE A 651 -32.33 -16.72 -17.29
C ILE A 651 -31.67 -17.99 -17.84
N ARG A 652 -31.23 -17.96 -19.10
CA ARG A 652 -30.46 -19.05 -19.72
C ARG A 652 -29.26 -19.46 -18.87
N ASN A 653 -28.44 -18.51 -18.45
CA ASN A 653 -27.24 -18.78 -17.63
C ASN A 653 -27.57 -19.34 -16.23
N ASN A 654 -28.75 -19.02 -15.70
CA ASN A 654 -29.22 -19.60 -14.45
C ASN A 654 -29.64 -21.06 -14.62
N ILE A 655 -30.39 -21.39 -15.68
CA ILE A 655 -30.79 -22.76 -16.03
C ILE A 655 -29.56 -23.61 -16.35
N THR A 656 -28.60 -23.07 -17.11
CA THR A 656 -27.37 -23.81 -17.45
C THR A 656 -26.32 -23.80 -16.34
N PHE A 657 -26.57 -23.06 -15.25
CA PHE A 657 -25.66 -22.84 -14.13
C PHE A 657 -24.24 -22.42 -14.59
N GLY A 658 -24.15 -21.65 -15.69
CA GLY A 658 -22.92 -21.39 -16.44
C GLY A 658 -22.79 -22.23 -17.71
N GLU A 659 -21.64 -22.87 -17.93
CA GLU A 659 -21.35 -23.75 -19.08
C GLU A 659 -21.42 -25.25 -18.71
N LEU A 660 -22.13 -25.60 -17.64
CA LEU A 660 -22.16 -26.98 -17.13
C LEU A 660 -23.14 -27.89 -17.89
N MET A 661 -24.03 -27.33 -18.71
CA MET A 661 -25.00 -28.08 -19.52
C MET A 661 -24.46 -28.38 -20.93
N GLY A 662 -24.81 -29.57 -21.43
CA GLY A 662 -24.46 -30.08 -22.76
C GLY A 662 -25.15 -29.35 -23.92
N SER A 663 -25.27 -30.03 -25.06
CA SER A 663 -25.78 -29.48 -26.34
C SER A 663 -27.07 -28.67 -26.21
N GLN A 664 -27.26 -27.71 -27.13
CA GLN A 664 -28.45 -26.86 -27.24
C GLN A 664 -29.77 -27.66 -27.22
N GLU A 665 -29.77 -28.87 -27.76
CA GLU A 665 -30.92 -29.80 -27.75
C GLU A 665 -31.37 -30.16 -26.34
N ASN A 666 -30.44 -30.40 -25.40
CA ASN A 666 -30.79 -30.73 -24.02
C ASN A 666 -31.45 -29.52 -23.32
N TYR A 667 -30.96 -28.31 -23.61
CA TYR A 667 -31.55 -27.08 -23.06
C TYR A 667 -33.00 -26.91 -23.54
N GLU A 668 -33.25 -27.11 -24.84
CA GLU A 668 -34.60 -26.99 -25.42
C GLU A 668 -35.56 -28.04 -24.87
N GLN A 669 -35.10 -29.29 -24.69
CA GLN A 669 -35.89 -30.35 -24.07
C GLN A 669 -36.27 -30.02 -22.63
N ILE A 670 -35.33 -29.50 -21.83
CA ILE A 670 -35.60 -29.09 -20.43
C ILE A 670 -36.59 -27.92 -20.40
N VAL A 671 -36.37 -26.89 -21.23
CA VAL A 671 -37.26 -25.72 -21.32
C VAL A 671 -38.68 -26.12 -21.71
N GLU A 672 -38.82 -27.09 -22.62
CA GLU A 672 -40.12 -27.62 -23.04
C GLU A 672 -40.78 -28.47 -21.94
N ALA A 673 -40.03 -29.38 -21.31
CA ALA A 673 -40.52 -30.21 -20.21
C ALA A 673 -40.98 -29.36 -19.01
N CYS A 674 -40.29 -28.24 -18.74
CA CYS A 674 -40.63 -27.29 -17.69
C CYS A 674 -41.65 -26.22 -18.12
N GLN A 675 -42.12 -26.25 -19.37
CA GLN A 675 -43.10 -25.31 -19.93
C GLN A 675 -42.71 -23.82 -19.82
N LEU A 676 -41.41 -23.50 -19.84
CA LEU A 676 -40.92 -22.13 -19.64
C LEU A 676 -41.08 -21.22 -20.88
N LYS A 677 -41.38 -21.79 -22.06
CA LYS A 677 -41.52 -21.04 -23.32
C LYS A 677 -42.59 -19.92 -23.23
N SER A 678 -43.71 -20.16 -22.56
CA SER A 678 -44.77 -19.16 -22.39
C SER A 678 -44.36 -18.00 -21.50
N ASP A 679 -43.52 -18.26 -20.50
CA ASP A 679 -43.02 -17.23 -19.60
C ASP A 679 -41.96 -16.37 -20.28
N PHE A 680 -41.11 -16.97 -21.13
CA PHE A 680 -40.10 -16.21 -21.88
C PHE A 680 -40.72 -15.14 -22.78
N LEU A 681 -41.91 -15.40 -23.34
CA LEU A 681 -42.65 -14.42 -24.16
C LEU A 681 -43.07 -13.16 -23.39
N GLN A 682 -43.14 -13.22 -22.06
CA GLN A 682 -43.48 -12.05 -21.23
C GLN A 682 -42.29 -11.11 -21.03
N PHE A 683 -41.06 -11.58 -21.25
CA PHE A 683 -39.86 -10.75 -21.13
C PHE A 683 -39.48 -10.13 -22.47
N GLN A 684 -39.08 -8.85 -22.44
CA GLN A 684 -38.63 -8.13 -23.64
C GLN A 684 -37.43 -8.78 -24.33
N GLN A 685 -36.59 -9.51 -23.59
CA GLN A 685 -35.39 -10.18 -24.10
C GLN A 685 -35.47 -11.71 -23.94
N GLY A 686 -36.66 -12.28 -23.74
CA GLY A 686 -36.83 -13.73 -23.59
C GLY A 686 -35.96 -14.31 -22.46
N ASP A 687 -35.22 -15.37 -22.78
CA ASP A 687 -34.30 -16.09 -21.89
C ASP A 687 -32.94 -15.39 -21.68
N GLU A 688 -32.61 -14.36 -22.48
CA GLU A 688 -31.42 -13.52 -22.29
C GLU A 688 -31.61 -12.44 -21.22
N THR A 689 -32.85 -12.22 -20.80
CA THR A 689 -33.21 -11.24 -19.76
C THR A 689 -32.37 -11.45 -18.51
N ILE A 690 -31.68 -10.41 -18.06
CA ILE A 690 -30.86 -10.44 -16.84
C ILE A 690 -31.78 -10.44 -15.62
N VAL A 691 -31.66 -11.48 -14.80
CA VAL A 691 -32.43 -11.67 -13.56
C VAL A 691 -31.50 -11.61 -12.36
N GLY A 692 -31.98 -11.11 -11.21
CA GLY A 692 -31.17 -10.95 -9.99
C GLY A 692 -31.96 -10.42 -8.79
N GLU A 693 -31.29 -10.21 -7.65
CA GLU A 693 -31.91 -9.79 -6.38
C GLU A 693 -32.73 -8.49 -6.46
N ASN A 694 -32.36 -7.58 -7.37
CA ASN A 694 -33.00 -6.27 -7.52
C ASN A 694 -34.22 -6.26 -8.47
N VAL A 695 -34.55 -7.40 -9.08
CA VAL A 695 -35.74 -7.52 -9.94
C VAL A 695 -36.79 -8.36 -9.21
N SER A 696 -37.92 -7.72 -8.89
CA SER A 696 -39.06 -8.36 -8.26
C SER A 696 -39.73 -9.33 -9.25
N PHE A 697 -39.41 -10.60 -9.14
CA PHE A 697 -40.11 -11.67 -9.84
C PHE A 697 -41.25 -12.22 -9.00
N PHE A 698 -42.34 -12.67 -9.66
CA PHE A 698 -43.35 -13.50 -9.01
C PHE A 698 -42.69 -14.75 -8.43
N GLY A 699 -42.99 -15.09 -7.18
CA GLY A 699 -42.37 -16.22 -6.46
C GLY A 699 -42.59 -17.59 -7.12
N TYR A 700 -43.55 -17.70 -8.05
CA TYR A 700 -43.79 -18.88 -8.88
C TYR A 700 -42.64 -19.11 -9.87
N PHE A 701 -42.31 -18.10 -10.68
CA PHE A 701 -41.27 -18.18 -11.72
C PHE A 701 -39.89 -18.48 -11.14
N ARG A 702 -39.60 -17.93 -9.95
CA ARG A 702 -38.33 -18.24 -9.26
C ARG A 702 -38.20 -19.72 -8.89
N LYS A 703 -39.29 -20.40 -8.56
CA LYS A 703 -39.25 -21.84 -8.26
C LYS A 703 -39.05 -22.65 -9.53
N THR A 704 -39.79 -22.36 -10.61
CA THR A 704 -39.70 -23.10 -11.87
C THR A 704 -38.33 -22.99 -12.53
N THR A 705 -37.68 -21.83 -12.42
CA THR A 705 -36.33 -21.59 -12.97
C THR A 705 -35.20 -22.24 -12.16
N VAL A 706 -35.45 -22.57 -10.87
CA VAL A 706 -34.45 -23.17 -9.95
C VAL A 706 -34.71 -24.67 -9.73
N LEU A 707 -35.91 -25.16 -10.06
CA LEU A 707 -36.34 -26.54 -9.84
C LEU A 707 -35.63 -27.57 -10.74
N HIS A 708 -34.98 -27.13 -11.81
CA HIS A 708 -34.47 -27.97 -12.90
C HIS A 708 -33.23 -27.35 -13.51
#